data_AF-A0A9P7DEN8-F1
#
_entry.id   AF-A0A9P7DEN8-F1
#
_cell.length_a   1.000
_cell.length_b   1.000
_cell.length_c   1.000
_cell.angle_alpha   90.00
_cell.angle_beta   90.00
_cell.angle_gamma   90.00
#
_symmetry.space_group_name_H-M   'P 1'
#
loop_
_entity.id
_entity.type
_entity.pdbx_description
1 polymer ?
#
loop_
_entity_poly.entity_id
_entity_poly.type
_entity_poly.pdbx_seq_one_letter_code
_entity_poly.pdbx_strand_id
1 'polypeptide(L)'
;MTANCPNCLKEFQSAWAVSRHLSQPLTSCLRWIDQLEDAAQILRDSQLADQHATLGPSESSSNPRHSRTPSPFQVQVDSEEMVYVQDMNDSGYFYGDEGGVVGLESDLPGSVEEPLGSQASEKPYVERFRNAAKVYRRGQTFWDRFNMDPYSAYRKDNLYYPFASRQDWELGSFLLCSSLSMAAIDEFLELELIKALSLSFRTAKELRGRAELLPPVPKWQYRIVSTTHPTKQPLYFYWRDPLDCIKSLFSHPLFAKEIDVTPQRVYHTVERTSRIYNEWLTGDTAWSMQSQLPDGATLLGVILSSDKTNITNMTGGRVAHPLLISLANIKMATRNKASSHAFLLTALLPIAEFLHPVKRMQSVLEARLVHQCLDIVLELLKQAARIGRMMSDPLGNLRYCFTPLASYIVDTPEACMLACVRGKTSPITMAMYENFGDAFQHSPRTAKMTLDQLLSISCDPLDVEGYFDACAPFRLSGVAQPFWRDWSLADPHVFFTPEPLHHWHREFYDHNVKWCLAAVGEQELDFRFSVLQPLTTFRHFKDGISKLKQVTGRAQRDMQRYIVALIADAAPRSVVIAVRALMDFRYISQATTIDEAHCQKILGALKEFHEHKQEIIACGARRGAKSKQVLDNWHIPKLELMQSVEPSIRQVGSLLQWSADTTEHAHITLIKDPADSSNNINYDAQICWFLDRREKCRNFQIATSIIAHTQSQSQASTSRTTDASSEHHDESHDEDPHADKSNLQTGLDDLWGPKRVVTDFFKKAEQLSSDIEVARPLRTFVVGAAAIHLNFDFSIRRIPVDVVAEKFSLPDLRGALADYIQREGMAQNVHSLRGQRRALPDAPLPFNDLMVWFKVRVQQASYHSPSITPPALTVNAHPPSATWKYGRYDAAIFTVDDTGREQWPTSGLKGHDVVEVHLIMQPLPPRGKPGSAPWATRFLTYVQRLDVMPQRHGSLLECTTQMHVLKRAMRSAGTPFGDILPLDQLRSFAQIIPRFGRVADSRLTAQNSAHFAQTFFLNKYIDKDFYYAISN
;
A
#
# COMPACT_ATOMS: atom_id res chain seq x y z
N MET A 1 16.90 37.88 19.05
CA MET A 1 16.14 37.49 20.25
C MET A 1 15.85 36.01 20.14
N THR A 2 16.33 35.21 21.08
CA THR A 2 15.94 33.80 21.19
C THR A 2 14.45 33.74 21.51
N ALA A 3 13.74 32.81 20.87
CA ALA A 3 12.31 32.62 21.05
C ALA A 3 12.08 31.20 21.56
N ASN A 4 11.25 31.06 22.59
CA ASN A 4 11.08 29.78 23.28
C ASN A 4 9.76 29.14 22.85
N CYS A 5 9.75 27.81 22.73
CA CYS A 5 8.50 27.10 22.56
C CYS A 5 7.65 27.26 23.83
N PRO A 6 6.40 27.74 23.75
CA PRO A 6 5.58 27.99 24.92
C PRO A 6 5.14 26.70 25.66
N ASN A 7 5.21 25.54 25.00
CA ASN A 7 4.86 24.26 25.63
C ASN A 7 6.08 23.58 26.29
N CYS A 8 7.17 23.34 25.55
CA CYS A 8 8.34 22.61 26.09
C CYS A 8 9.49 23.51 26.56
N LEU A 9 9.33 24.83 26.47
CA LEU A 9 10.31 25.85 26.87
C LEU A 9 11.67 25.80 26.16
N LYS A 10 11.82 24.95 25.15
CA LYS A 10 13.06 24.83 24.36
C LYS A 10 13.36 26.14 23.65
N GLU A 11 14.60 26.60 23.75
CA GLU A 11 15.10 27.84 23.13
C GLU A 11 15.38 27.63 21.64
N PHE A 12 14.89 28.56 20.81
CA PHE A 12 15.15 28.58 19.37
C PHE A 12 15.76 29.92 18.97
N GLN A 13 16.60 29.87 17.93
CA GLN A 13 17.34 31.03 17.45
C GLN A 13 16.43 32.10 16.80
N SER A 14 15.18 31.76 16.43
CA SER A 14 14.20 32.70 15.87
C SER A 14 12.76 32.22 16.04
N ALA A 15 11.79 33.15 15.98
CA ALA A 15 10.36 32.83 16.03
C ALA A 15 9.91 31.88 14.89
N TRP A 16 10.55 31.96 13.72
CA TRP A 16 10.32 31.04 12.61
C TRP A 16 10.73 29.60 12.96
N ALA A 17 11.84 29.42 13.68
CA ALA A 17 12.27 28.10 14.15
C ALA A 17 11.33 27.53 15.23
N VAL A 18 10.72 28.38 16.07
CA VAL A 18 9.64 27.99 16.98
C VAL A 18 8.41 27.54 16.19
N SER A 19 7.99 28.30 15.17
CA SER A 19 6.87 27.95 14.30
C SER A 19 7.10 26.64 13.54
N ARG A 20 8.35 26.38 13.10
CA ARG A 20 8.74 25.12 12.47
C ARG A 20 8.74 23.95 13.47
N HIS A 21 9.17 24.19 14.70
CA HIS A 21 9.12 23.18 15.76
C HIS A 21 7.68 22.80 16.12
N LEU A 22 6.78 23.80 16.20
CA LEU A 22 5.37 23.60 16.49
C LEU A 22 4.60 22.96 15.33
N SER A 23 5.05 23.13 14.08
CA SER A 23 4.43 22.53 12.89
C SER A 23 4.97 21.15 12.50
N GLN A 24 5.86 20.56 13.32
CA GLN A 24 6.34 19.19 13.10
C GLN A 24 5.29 18.17 13.60
N PRO A 25 4.83 17.25 12.72
CA PRO A 25 3.68 16.37 12.99
C PRO A 25 3.91 15.28 14.04
N LEU A 26 5.12 15.17 14.60
CA LEU A 26 5.52 14.10 15.52
C LEU A 26 5.85 14.60 16.93
N THR A 27 5.64 15.89 17.23
CA THR A 27 5.98 16.44 18.56
C THR A 27 4.75 16.57 19.45
N SER A 28 4.91 16.30 20.75
CA SER A 28 3.90 16.59 21.78
C SER A 28 3.53 18.08 21.86
N CYS A 29 4.38 18.95 21.33
CA CYS A 29 4.20 20.40 21.29
C CYS A 29 3.06 20.86 20.36
N LEU A 30 2.84 20.15 19.25
CA LEU A 30 1.72 20.41 18.33
C LEU A 30 0.38 20.07 18.99
N ARG A 31 0.29 18.95 19.70
CA ARG A 31 -0.94 18.53 20.41
C ARG A 31 -1.44 19.55 21.42
N TRP A 32 -0.53 20.29 22.05
CA TRP A 32 -0.87 21.35 23.00
C TRP A 32 -1.44 22.60 22.33
N ILE A 33 -1.02 22.92 21.09
CA ILE A 33 -1.63 24.00 20.31
C ILE A 33 -3.03 23.61 19.89
N ASP A 34 -3.22 22.41 19.37
CA ASP A 34 -4.53 21.91 18.98
C ASP A 34 -5.48 21.87 20.20
N GLN A 35 -4.98 21.45 21.37
CA GLN A 35 -5.73 21.48 22.63
C GLN A 35 -6.02 22.89 23.15
N LEU A 36 -5.13 23.87 22.90
CA LEU A 36 -5.39 25.27 23.24
C LEU A 36 -6.36 25.94 22.28
N GLU A 37 -6.37 25.56 21.01
CA GLU A 37 -7.35 26.01 20.03
C GLU A 37 -8.73 25.43 20.36
N ASP A 38 -8.80 24.15 20.75
CA ASP A 38 -10.01 23.51 21.24
C ASP A 38 -10.48 24.11 22.58
N ALA A 39 -9.58 24.37 23.54
CA ALA A 39 -9.92 25.03 24.79
C ALA A 39 -10.36 26.49 24.58
N ALA A 40 -9.73 27.21 23.65
CA ALA A 40 -10.13 28.57 23.26
C ALA A 40 -11.48 28.56 22.53
N GLN A 41 -11.80 27.49 21.81
CA GLN A 41 -13.10 27.32 21.19
C GLN A 41 -14.18 27.02 22.23
N ILE A 42 -13.91 26.15 23.19
CA ILE A 42 -14.79 25.87 24.34
C ILE A 42 -15.03 27.13 25.19
N LEU A 43 -13.99 27.95 25.40
CA LEU A 43 -14.11 29.24 26.10
C LEU A 43 -14.90 30.30 25.30
N ARG A 44 -14.80 30.29 23.96
CA ARG A 44 -15.62 31.15 23.09
C ARG A 44 -17.08 30.71 23.11
N ASP A 45 -17.32 29.41 23.12
CA ASP A 45 -18.67 28.83 23.16
C ASP A 45 -19.30 28.99 24.56
N SER A 46 -18.51 28.98 25.64
CA SER A 46 -18.98 29.31 26.99
C SER A 46 -19.25 30.81 27.17
N GLN A 47 -18.43 31.68 26.56
CA GLN A 47 -18.65 33.13 26.56
C GLN A 47 -19.90 33.57 25.77
N LEU A 48 -20.36 32.76 24.81
CA LEU A 48 -21.63 32.95 24.12
C LEU A 48 -22.84 32.48 24.97
N ALA A 49 -22.63 31.53 25.88
CA ALA A 49 -23.65 31.06 26.82
C ALA A 49 -23.82 32.02 28.02
N ASP A 50 -22.76 32.69 28.47
CA ASP A 50 -22.77 33.59 29.63
C ASP A 50 -23.28 35.01 29.33
N GLN A 51 -23.56 35.37 28.06
CA GLN A 51 -24.21 36.64 27.71
C GLN A 51 -25.70 36.72 28.09
N HIS A 52 -26.26 35.65 28.65
CA HIS A 52 -27.63 35.62 29.18
C HIS A 52 -27.74 35.81 30.71
N ALA A 53 -26.66 36.09 31.44
CA ALA A 53 -26.72 36.30 32.89
C ALA A 53 -25.87 37.49 33.37
N THR A 54 -26.47 38.68 33.40
CA THR A 54 -25.93 39.85 34.09
C THR A 54 -26.16 39.73 35.60
N LEU A 55 -25.14 39.99 36.45
CA LEU A 55 -25.17 40.88 37.64
C LEU A 55 -23.94 40.67 38.57
N GLY A 56 -23.15 41.74 38.77
CA GLY A 56 -22.49 42.08 40.05
C GLY A 56 -21.07 41.56 40.36
N PRO A 57 -20.27 42.26 41.23
CA PRO A 57 -18.88 42.65 40.88
C PRO A 57 -17.74 42.27 41.88
N SER A 58 -16.50 42.65 41.49
CA SER A 58 -15.26 42.92 42.31
C SER A 58 -14.43 41.70 42.76
N GLU A 59 -13.10 41.66 42.93
CA GLU A 59 -11.95 42.60 42.80
C GLU A 59 -10.63 41.78 43.03
N SER A 60 -9.51 42.18 42.38
CA SER A 60 -8.08 42.06 42.85
C SER A 60 -7.45 40.66 43.09
N SER A 61 -6.13 40.43 43.15
CA SER A 61 -4.91 40.98 42.55
C SER A 61 -3.77 39.95 42.75
N SER A 62 -2.68 40.12 42.00
CA SER A 62 -1.27 39.80 42.35
C SER A 62 -0.74 38.34 42.38
N ASN A 63 0.05 38.04 41.34
CA ASN A 63 1.42 37.45 41.28
C ASN A 63 2.34 37.71 42.52
N PRO A 64 3.60 37.19 42.66
CA PRO A 64 4.39 36.27 41.78
C PRO A 64 5.39 35.26 42.48
N ARG A 65 6.01 34.40 41.64
CA ARG A 65 7.44 33.93 41.61
C ARG A 65 8.16 33.39 42.87
N HIS A 66 8.83 32.24 42.69
CA HIS A 66 10.30 32.17 42.84
C HIS A 66 10.96 31.05 42.03
N SER A 67 12.05 31.44 41.38
CA SER A 67 13.03 30.73 40.56
C SER A 67 14.03 29.91 41.38
N ARG A 68 14.61 28.85 40.79
CA ARG A 68 16.03 28.48 40.98
C ARG A 68 16.52 27.53 39.85
N THR A 69 17.49 28.01 39.08
CA THR A 69 18.42 27.25 38.23
C THR A 69 19.58 26.70 39.06
N PRO A 70 20.31 25.65 38.64
CA PRO A 70 21.52 25.87 37.82
C PRO A 70 21.81 24.82 36.72
N SER A 71 22.77 25.19 35.87
CA SER A 71 23.30 24.61 34.62
C SER A 71 24.52 23.67 34.90
N PRO A 72 25.35 23.25 33.91
CA PRO A 72 25.18 22.17 32.92
C PRO A 72 26.33 21.12 32.97
N PHE A 73 26.17 19.97 32.30
CA PHE A 73 27.30 19.10 31.95
C PHE A 73 27.25 18.71 30.47
N GLN A 74 28.33 19.01 29.74
CA GLN A 74 28.63 18.58 28.37
C GLN A 74 29.38 17.25 28.39
N VAL A 75 29.08 16.36 27.43
CA VAL A 75 29.96 15.23 27.06
C VAL A 75 30.01 15.12 25.53
N GLN A 76 31.23 15.04 25.01
CA GLN A 76 31.61 14.83 23.61
C GLN A 76 31.23 13.40 23.15
N VAL A 77 30.84 13.26 21.89
CA VAL A 77 30.57 11.98 21.24
C VAL A 77 31.71 11.69 20.28
N ASP A 78 32.51 10.68 20.59
CA ASP A 78 33.47 10.09 19.65
C ASP A 78 32.75 9.08 18.74
N SER A 79 33.13 9.12 17.47
CA SER A 79 32.62 8.31 16.38
C SER A 79 33.41 7.02 16.21
N GLU A 80 32.77 5.86 16.33
CA GLU A 80 33.32 4.57 15.90
C GLU A 80 32.42 3.86 14.88
N GLU A 81 33.09 3.27 13.90
CA GLU A 81 32.60 2.66 12.66
C GLU A 81 31.75 1.39 12.88
N MET A 82 30.67 1.26 12.12
CA MET A 82 29.95 0.00 11.92
C MET A 82 30.53 -0.79 10.74
N VAL A 83 30.89 -2.04 11.02
CA VAL A 83 31.42 -3.03 10.08
C VAL A 83 30.32 -3.52 9.12
N TYR A 84 30.49 -3.24 7.83
CA TYR A 84 29.69 -3.84 6.75
C TYR A 84 30.18 -5.26 6.45
N VAL A 85 29.26 -6.23 6.43
CA VAL A 85 29.51 -7.55 5.83
C VAL A 85 29.66 -7.36 4.32
N GLN A 86 30.82 -7.78 3.82
CA GLN A 86 31.34 -7.51 2.48
C GLN A 86 30.43 -8.02 1.35
N ASP A 87 30.18 -7.11 0.41
CA ASP A 87 29.72 -7.39 -0.95
C ASP A 87 30.59 -8.48 -1.61
N MET A 88 29.96 -9.55 -2.09
CA MET A 88 30.59 -10.53 -2.98
C MET A 88 30.65 -9.99 -4.41
N ASN A 89 31.66 -9.17 -4.71
CA ASN A 89 32.10 -8.83 -6.06
C ASN A 89 33.63 -8.92 -6.15
N ASP A 90 34.10 -9.42 -7.30
CA ASP A 90 35.47 -9.56 -7.80
C ASP A 90 36.35 -10.73 -7.32
N SER A 91 36.62 -11.64 -8.26
CA SER A 91 37.99 -11.94 -8.74
C SER A 91 37.93 -12.98 -9.88
N GLY A 92 38.44 -12.64 -11.07
CA GLY A 92 38.58 -13.55 -12.21
C GLY A 92 40.02 -14.00 -12.47
N TYR A 93 40.21 -15.03 -13.30
CA TYR A 93 41.44 -15.36 -14.05
C TYR A 93 41.14 -16.27 -15.28
N PHE A 94 42.00 -16.17 -16.29
CA PHE A 94 41.87 -16.44 -17.74
C PHE A 94 42.07 -17.90 -18.24
N TYR A 95 41.53 -18.24 -19.42
CA TYR A 95 42.18 -18.58 -20.73
C TYR A 95 41.14 -19.24 -21.69
N GLY A 96 40.87 -18.69 -22.90
CA GLY A 96 41.25 -19.23 -24.23
C GLY A 96 40.35 -20.38 -24.71
N ASP A 97 39.85 -20.53 -25.95
CA ASP A 97 40.04 -19.88 -27.25
C ASP A 97 38.99 -20.47 -28.25
N GLU A 98 38.74 -19.72 -29.32
CA GLU A 98 38.27 -20.08 -30.68
C GLU A 98 37.06 -21.00 -30.99
N GLY A 99 36.13 -20.43 -31.79
CA GLY A 99 35.84 -20.98 -33.13
C GLY A 99 34.38 -21.30 -33.48
N GLY A 100 33.84 -20.69 -34.54
CA GLY A 100 32.83 -21.33 -35.41
C GLY A 100 31.61 -20.50 -35.82
N VAL A 101 31.68 -19.88 -37.00
CA VAL A 101 30.64 -19.10 -37.69
C VAL A 101 29.84 -19.98 -38.66
N VAL A 102 28.50 -19.93 -38.63
CA VAL A 102 27.53 -20.10 -39.75
C VAL A 102 26.16 -19.66 -39.21
N GLY A 103 25.27 -18.85 -39.81
CA GLY A 103 25.03 -18.39 -41.18
C GLY A 103 23.61 -18.80 -41.62
N LEU A 104 22.80 -17.82 -42.07
CA LEU A 104 21.56 -17.90 -42.89
C LEU A 104 20.21 -17.91 -42.12
N GLU A 105 19.45 -16.80 -42.16
CA GLU A 105 18.37 -16.41 -43.12
C GLU A 105 16.99 -16.84 -42.57
N SER A 106 16.21 -15.90 -42.01
CA SER A 106 15.16 -15.08 -42.65
C SER A 106 13.95 -15.89 -43.10
N ASP A 107 12.80 -15.67 -42.44
CA ASP A 107 11.48 -15.62 -43.10
C ASP A 107 10.41 -15.04 -42.15
N LEU A 108 9.80 -13.93 -42.59
CA LEU A 108 8.53 -13.37 -42.12
C LEU A 108 7.38 -14.21 -42.73
N PRO A 109 6.27 -14.45 -42.03
CA PRO A 109 5.10 -13.54 -42.12
C PRO A 109 4.32 -13.50 -40.79
N GLY A 110 3.42 -12.58 -40.48
CA GLY A 110 2.33 -12.02 -41.26
C GLY A 110 1.34 -11.43 -40.24
N SER A 111 0.81 -10.26 -40.55
CA SER A 111 -0.14 -9.47 -39.76
C SER A 111 -1.42 -10.24 -39.44
N VAL A 112 -1.80 -10.31 -38.17
CA VAL A 112 -3.12 -10.80 -37.74
C VAL A 112 -3.88 -9.62 -37.12
N GLU A 113 -5.04 -9.34 -37.71
CA GLU A 113 -5.98 -8.28 -37.37
C GLU A 113 -6.55 -8.46 -35.96
N GLU A 114 -6.61 -7.35 -35.20
CA GLU A 114 -7.30 -7.26 -33.91
C GLU A 114 -8.82 -7.16 -34.10
N PRO A 115 -9.64 -7.86 -33.30
CA PRO A 115 -11.02 -7.47 -33.08
C PRO A 115 -11.16 -6.72 -31.76
N LEU A 116 -11.44 -5.41 -31.87
CA LEU A 116 -12.08 -4.60 -30.85
C LEU A 116 -13.44 -5.21 -30.47
N GLY A 117 -13.67 -5.44 -29.18
CA GLY A 117 -14.97 -5.84 -28.63
C GLY A 117 -15.15 -5.28 -27.22
N SER A 118 -15.93 -4.20 -27.12
CA SER A 118 -16.46 -3.64 -25.89
C SER A 118 -17.31 -4.66 -25.13
N GLN A 119 -16.98 -4.98 -23.87
CA GLN A 119 -17.89 -5.71 -22.98
C GLN A 119 -18.32 -4.85 -21.79
N ALA A 120 -19.58 -4.47 -21.80
CA ALA A 120 -20.32 -4.11 -20.61
C ALA A 120 -20.46 -5.36 -19.73
N SER A 121 -19.82 -5.35 -18.56
CA SER A 121 -20.05 -6.17 -17.35
C SER A 121 -20.97 -7.41 -17.49
N GLU A 122 -20.58 -8.42 -18.26
CA GLU A 122 -21.02 -9.78 -18.00
C GLU A 122 -20.24 -10.31 -16.78
N LYS A 123 -20.92 -10.96 -15.84
CA LYS A 123 -20.22 -11.57 -14.69
C LYS A 123 -19.25 -12.62 -15.23
N PRO A 124 -18.00 -12.66 -14.75
CA PRO A 124 -17.02 -13.63 -15.23
C PRO A 124 -17.54 -15.05 -15.02
N TYR A 125 -17.31 -15.91 -16.00
CA TYR A 125 -17.62 -17.33 -15.89
C TYR A 125 -16.63 -18.02 -14.96
N VAL A 126 -17.13 -18.70 -13.93
CA VAL A 126 -16.31 -19.37 -12.92
C VAL A 126 -16.55 -20.88 -12.97
N GLU A 127 -15.54 -21.62 -13.38
CA GLU A 127 -15.49 -23.07 -13.28
C GLU A 127 -14.84 -23.47 -11.95
N ARG A 128 -15.62 -24.07 -11.04
CA ARG A 128 -15.13 -24.54 -9.74
C ARG A 128 -14.65 -26.00 -9.82
N PHE A 129 -13.61 -26.33 -9.05
CA PHE A 129 -13.14 -27.70 -8.93
C PHE A 129 -14.26 -28.59 -8.36
N ARG A 130 -14.62 -29.67 -9.07
CA ARG A 130 -15.71 -30.58 -8.67
C ARG A 130 -15.28 -31.41 -7.47
N ASN A 131 -16.22 -31.67 -6.55
CA ASN A 131 -16.01 -32.49 -5.35
C ASN A 131 -14.92 -31.99 -4.37
N ALA A 132 -14.39 -30.78 -4.53
CA ALA A 132 -13.52 -30.16 -3.54
C ALA A 132 -14.33 -29.61 -2.35
N ALA A 133 -13.68 -29.56 -1.20
CA ALA A 133 -14.16 -28.92 0.01
C ALA A 133 -15.55 -29.38 0.48
N LYS A 134 -15.72 -30.71 0.62
CA LYS A 134 -16.91 -31.29 1.22
C LYS A 134 -17.03 -30.91 2.69
N VAL A 135 -18.25 -30.60 3.12
CA VAL A 135 -18.59 -30.47 4.54
C VAL A 135 -18.97 -31.85 5.06
N TYR A 136 -18.24 -32.35 6.06
CA TYR A 136 -18.47 -33.69 6.63
C TYR A 136 -19.47 -33.66 7.79
N ARG A 137 -19.40 -32.64 8.63
CA ARG A 137 -20.32 -32.39 9.75
C ARG A 137 -20.15 -30.97 10.27
N ARG A 138 -20.95 -30.58 11.26
CA ARG A 138 -20.70 -29.37 12.05
C ARG A 138 -19.57 -29.62 13.04
N GLY A 139 -18.58 -28.74 13.03
CA GLY A 139 -17.51 -28.67 14.02
C GLY A 139 -17.66 -27.44 14.91
N GLN A 140 -16.64 -27.15 15.69
CA GLN A 140 -16.65 -26.03 16.63
C GLN A 140 -16.37 -24.72 15.91
N THR A 141 -17.26 -23.76 16.08
CA THR A 141 -17.06 -22.37 15.67
C THR A 141 -16.13 -21.64 16.65
N PHE A 142 -15.72 -20.43 16.30
CA PHE A 142 -15.14 -19.49 17.26
C PHE A 142 -16.03 -19.31 18.50
N TRP A 143 -17.35 -19.24 18.31
CA TRP A 143 -18.33 -19.09 19.40
C TRP A 143 -18.40 -20.28 20.32
N ASP A 144 -18.41 -21.48 19.75
CA ASP A 144 -18.45 -22.71 20.55
C ASP A 144 -17.23 -22.77 21.47
N ARG A 145 -16.04 -22.42 20.94
CA ARG A 145 -14.81 -22.37 21.75
C ARG A 145 -14.84 -21.27 22.81
N PHE A 146 -15.36 -20.08 22.49
CA PHE A 146 -15.52 -18.99 23.45
C PHE A 146 -16.46 -19.37 24.60
N ASN A 147 -17.52 -20.14 24.30
CA ASN A 147 -18.52 -20.59 25.28
C ASN A 147 -18.10 -21.85 26.05
N MET A 148 -17.15 -22.63 25.53
CA MET A 148 -16.51 -23.74 26.25
C MET A 148 -15.48 -23.27 27.29
N ASP A 149 -15.16 -21.98 27.31
CA ASP A 149 -14.27 -21.38 28.30
C ASP A 149 -14.81 -21.63 29.74
N PRO A 150 -13.94 -21.98 30.71
CA PRO A 150 -14.36 -22.25 32.09
C PRO A 150 -15.14 -21.10 32.75
N TYR A 151 -14.97 -19.88 32.27
CA TYR A 151 -15.63 -18.69 32.81
C TYR A 151 -16.89 -18.27 32.04
N SER A 152 -17.36 -19.09 31.09
CA SER A 152 -18.54 -18.78 30.29
C SER A 152 -19.81 -18.61 31.12
N ALA A 153 -19.95 -19.33 32.23
CA ALA A 153 -21.06 -19.17 33.16
C ALA A 153 -21.13 -17.76 33.75
N TYR A 154 -19.99 -17.21 34.20
CA TYR A 154 -19.91 -15.83 34.71
C TYR A 154 -20.19 -14.79 33.63
N ARG A 155 -19.89 -15.11 32.36
CA ARG A 155 -20.18 -14.21 31.22
C ARG A 155 -21.65 -14.10 30.87
N LYS A 156 -22.52 -14.94 31.43
CA LYS A 156 -23.98 -14.77 31.31
C LYS A 156 -24.47 -13.57 32.12
N ASP A 157 -23.91 -13.38 33.30
CA ASP A 157 -24.27 -12.27 34.20
C ASP A 157 -23.45 -11.00 33.88
N ASN A 158 -22.18 -11.19 33.52
CA ASN A 158 -21.28 -10.12 33.15
C ASN A 158 -20.42 -10.52 31.94
N LEU A 159 -20.86 -10.10 30.75
CA LEU A 159 -20.20 -10.37 29.47
C LEU A 159 -18.68 -10.10 29.48
N TYR A 160 -18.23 -9.14 30.28
CA TYR A 160 -16.83 -8.69 30.35
C TYR A 160 -16.00 -9.43 31.40
N TYR A 161 -16.54 -10.43 32.10
CA TYR A 161 -15.78 -11.25 33.04
C TYR A 161 -14.52 -11.85 32.36
N PRO A 162 -13.31 -11.69 32.95
CA PRO A 162 -13.01 -11.43 34.36
C PRO A 162 -13.06 -9.97 34.80
N PHE A 163 -13.34 -9.00 33.94
CA PHE A 163 -13.45 -7.60 34.33
C PHE A 163 -14.81 -7.32 34.96
N ALA A 164 -14.90 -6.36 35.87
CA ALA A 164 -16.12 -6.06 36.62
C ALA A 164 -17.23 -5.44 35.74
N SER A 165 -16.85 -4.78 34.64
CA SER A 165 -17.79 -4.12 33.72
C SER A 165 -17.14 -3.87 32.35
N ARG A 166 -17.93 -3.34 31.41
CA ARG A 166 -17.44 -2.85 30.12
C ARG A 166 -16.35 -1.77 30.28
N GLN A 167 -16.56 -0.81 31.16
CA GLN A 167 -15.64 0.31 31.40
C GLN A 167 -14.33 -0.20 32.02
N ASP A 168 -14.42 -1.16 32.93
CA ASP A 168 -13.26 -1.82 33.54
C ASP A 168 -12.45 -2.61 32.49
N TRP A 169 -13.14 -3.27 31.56
CA TRP A 169 -12.50 -3.93 30.41
C TRP A 169 -11.85 -2.93 29.45
N GLU A 170 -12.53 -1.84 29.08
CA GLU A 170 -11.99 -0.83 28.16
C GLU A 170 -10.68 -0.23 28.70
N LEU A 171 -10.67 0.14 29.99
CA LEU A 171 -9.46 0.62 30.65
C LEU A 171 -8.38 -0.47 30.75
N GLY A 172 -8.75 -1.67 31.20
CA GLY A 172 -7.83 -2.79 31.35
C GLY A 172 -7.17 -3.19 30.02
N SER A 173 -7.96 -3.31 28.95
CA SER A 173 -7.52 -3.60 27.59
C SER A 173 -6.58 -2.53 27.05
N PHE A 174 -6.91 -1.24 27.26
CA PHE A 174 -6.04 -0.13 26.87
C PHE A 174 -4.68 -0.21 27.57
N LEU A 175 -4.66 -0.42 28.89
CA LEU A 175 -3.42 -0.52 29.66
C LEU A 175 -2.61 -1.76 29.26
N LEU A 176 -3.26 -2.92 29.08
CA LEU A 176 -2.62 -4.18 28.66
C LEU A 176 -1.99 -4.08 27.26
N CYS A 177 -2.59 -3.30 26.37
CA CYS A 177 -2.12 -3.10 25.00
C CYS A 177 -1.25 -1.84 24.82
N SER A 178 -1.01 -1.08 25.89
CA SER A 178 -0.12 0.08 25.89
C SER A 178 1.35 -0.35 26.01
N SER A 179 2.27 0.55 25.67
CA SER A 179 3.71 0.38 25.89
C SER A 179 4.15 0.81 27.31
N LEU A 180 3.21 1.00 28.24
CA LEU A 180 3.54 1.41 29.61
C LEU A 180 4.22 0.28 30.38
N SER A 181 5.22 0.65 31.19
CA SER A 181 5.85 -0.27 32.13
C SER A 181 4.85 -0.67 33.23
N MET A 182 5.10 -1.79 33.90
CA MET A 182 4.26 -2.19 35.06
C MET A 182 4.25 -1.09 36.13
N ALA A 183 5.40 -0.47 36.39
CA ALA A 183 5.50 0.62 37.35
C ALA A 183 4.69 1.86 36.94
N ALA A 184 4.69 2.22 35.65
CA ALA A 184 3.87 3.34 35.15
C ALA A 184 2.36 3.03 35.22
N ILE A 185 1.99 1.75 35.00
CA ILE A 185 0.60 1.30 35.19
C ILE A 185 0.24 1.39 36.67
N ASP A 186 1.10 0.93 37.59
CA ASP A 186 0.86 1.03 39.03
C ASP A 186 0.72 2.50 39.47
N GLU A 187 1.60 3.38 39.01
CA GLU A 187 1.52 4.83 39.28
C GLU A 187 0.20 5.43 38.77
N PHE A 188 -0.23 5.05 37.57
CA PHE A 188 -1.53 5.46 37.03
C PHE A 188 -2.71 4.96 37.89
N LEU A 189 -2.65 3.72 38.37
CA LEU A 189 -3.69 3.12 39.22
C LEU A 189 -3.73 3.74 40.63
N GLU A 190 -2.65 4.38 41.06
CA GLU A 190 -2.56 5.06 42.36
C GLU A 190 -3.19 6.47 42.37
N LEU A 191 -3.53 7.03 41.21
CA LEU A 191 -4.19 8.33 41.09
C LEU A 191 -5.56 8.32 41.82
N GLU A 192 -5.87 9.38 42.58
CA GLU A 192 -7.10 9.46 43.39
C GLU A 192 -8.38 9.22 42.56
N LEU A 193 -8.45 9.81 41.37
CA LEU A 193 -9.57 9.61 40.44
C LEU A 193 -9.71 8.13 40.03
N ILE A 194 -8.59 7.44 39.77
CA ILE A 194 -8.60 6.06 39.31
C ILE A 194 -8.91 5.10 40.46
N LYS A 195 -8.45 5.39 41.67
CA LYS A 195 -8.82 4.66 42.89
C LYS A 195 -10.32 4.72 43.19
N ALA A 196 -10.96 5.85 42.88
CA ALA A 196 -12.40 6.01 43.04
C ALA A 196 -13.22 5.14 42.07
N LEU A 197 -12.63 4.66 40.98
CA LEU A 197 -13.27 3.72 40.07
C LEU A 197 -13.35 2.32 40.70
N SER A 198 -14.48 1.65 40.53
CA SER A 198 -14.71 0.26 40.94
C SER A 198 -14.05 -0.74 39.98
N LEU A 199 -12.74 -0.58 39.74
CA LEU A 199 -11.96 -1.46 38.88
C LEU A 199 -11.77 -2.83 39.52
N SER A 200 -11.67 -3.85 38.68
CA SER A 200 -11.45 -5.22 39.15
C SER A 200 -9.98 -5.49 39.50
N PHE A 201 -9.08 -4.56 39.24
CA PHE A 201 -7.64 -4.65 39.53
C PHE A 201 -7.14 -3.34 40.17
N ARG A 202 -6.15 -3.46 41.05
CA ARG A 202 -5.46 -2.34 41.71
C ARG A 202 -3.98 -2.26 41.38
N THR A 203 -3.43 -3.32 40.78
CA THR A 203 -2.03 -3.33 40.32
C THR A 203 -1.91 -3.85 38.89
N ALA A 204 -0.82 -3.51 38.21
CA ALA A 204 -0.44 -4.04 36.91
C ALA A 204 -0.31 -5.58 36.95
N LYS A 205 0.10 -6.14 38.10
CA LYS A 205 0.18 -7.59 38.32
C LYS A 205 -1.21 -8.23 38.34
N GLU A 206 -2.16 -7.65 39.05
CA GLU A 206 -3.56 -8.10 39.06
C GLU A 206 -4.20 -7.97 37.67
N LEU A 207 -3.97 -6.86 36.99
CA LEU A 207 -4.43 -6.63 35.62
C LEU A 207 -3.93 -7.73 34.66
N ARG A 208 -2.62 -8.03 34.71
CA ARG A 208 -2.04 -9.13 33.92
C ARG A 208 -2.61 -10.49 34.35
N GLY A 209 -2.81 -10.72 35.64
CA GLY A 209 -3.46 -11.93 36.15
C GLY A 209 -4.86 -12.13 35.60
N ARG A 210 -5.65 -11.06 35.44
CA ARG A 210 -6.96 -11.12 34.77
C ARG A 210 -6.84 -11.41 33.29
N ALA A 211 -5.85 -10.85 32.59
CA ALA A 211 -5.60 -11.15 31.19
C ALA A 211 -5.32 -12.65 30.95
N GLU A 212 -4.71 -13.35 31.92
CA GLU A 212 -4.49 -14.80 31.83
C GLU A 212 -5.77 -15.64 31.90
N LEU A 213 -6.88 -15.09 32.41
CA LEU A 213 -8.19 -15.75 32.47
C LEU A 213 -9.00 -15.57 31.18
N LEU A 214 -8.48 -14.81 30.21
CA LEU A 214 -9.12 -14.66 28.90
C LEU A 214 -8.98 -15.94 28.07
N PRO A 215 -9.88 -16.15 27.07
CA PRO A 215 -9.85 -17.33 26.23
C PRO A 215 -8.48 -17.57 25.60
N PRO A 216 -8.03 -18.84 25.53
CA PRO A 216 -6.68 -19.17 25.10
C PRO A 216 -6.46 -18.86 23.61
N VAL A 217 -5.20 -18.51 23.29
CA VAL A 217 -4.67 -18.36 21.94
C VAL A 217 -3.64 -19.47 21.65
N PRO A 218 -3.15 -19.66 20.41
CA PRO A 218 -2.08 -20.61 20.14
C PRO A 218 -0.89 -20.38 21.07
N LYS A 219 -0.50 -21.42 21.83
CA LYS A 219 0.44 -21.30 22.96
C LYS A 219 1.88 -21.24 22.48
N TRP A 220 2.66 -20.37 23.12
CA TRP A 220 4.12 -20.35 22.98
C TRP A 220 4.79 -21.52 23.69
N GLN A 221 5.79 -22.06 23.03
CA GLN A 221 6.68 -23.12 23.47
C GLN A 221 8.12 -22.63 23.27
N TYR A 222 9.06 -23.22 24.01
CA TYR A 222 10.48 -22.96 23.77
C TYR A 222 11.32 -24.20 24.03
N ARG A 223 12.49 -24.24 23.42
CA ARG A 223 13.53 -25.24 23.69
C ARG A 223 14.90 -24.67 23.39
N ILE A 224 15.93 -25.27 23.97
CA ILE A 224 17.33 -24.99 23.59
C ILE A 224 17.68 -25.95 22.44
N VAL A 225 18.07 -25.41 21.29
CA VAL A 225 18.42 -26.22 20.11
C VAL A 225 19.88 -26.66 20.25
N SER A 226 20.10 -27.98 20.23
CA SER A 226 21.45 -28.54 20.19
C SER A 226 22.00 -28.52 18.76
N THR A 227 23.24 -28.07 18.62
CA THR A 227 23.97 -28.02 17.36
C THR A 227 25.17 -28.96 17.40
N THR A 228 25.56 -29.50 16.25
CA THR A 228 26.78 -30.33 16.12
C THR A 228 28.06 -29.55 16.32
N HIS A 229 28.01 -28.23 16.12
CA HIS A 229 29.12 -27.31 16.25
C HIS A 229 28.86 -26.32 17.40
N PRO A 230 29.91 -25.92 18.15
CA PRO A 230 29.75 -25.01 19.28
C PRO A 230 29.30 -23.61 18.84
N THR A 231 28.43 -23.00 19.64
CA THR A 231 28.00 -21.61 19.52
C THR A 231 28.45 -20.82 20.74
N LYS A 232 28.57 -19.49 20.62
CA LYS A 232 28.93 -18.64 21.77
C LYS A 232 27.92 -18.69 22.92
N GLN A 233 26.64 -18.86 22.60
CA GLN A 233 25.55 -18.87 23.57
C GLN A 233 24.56 -19.99 23.25
N PRO A 234 23.83 -20.51 24.26
CA PRO A 234 22.72 -21.43 24.03
C PRO A 234 21.68 -20.82 23.09
N LEU A 235 21.20 -21.61 22.13
CA LEU A 235 20.24 -21.17 21.13
C LEU A 235 18.81 -21.42 21.63
N TYR A 236 18.17 -20.40 22.16
CA TYR A 236 16.75 -20.46 22.52
C TYR A 236 15.90 -20.34 21.26
N PHE A 237 15.02 -21.32 21.05
CA PHE A 237 14.07 -21.34 19.97
C PHE A 237 12.66 -21.25 20.54
N TYR A 238 11.92 -20.21 20.18
CA TYR A 238 10.53 -19.99 20.60
C TYR A 238 9.59 -20.19 19.42
N TRP A 239 8.51 -20.95 19.62
CA TRP A 239 7.50 -21.15 18.57
C TRP A 239 6.12 -21.43 19.14
N ARG A 240 5.10 -21.31 18.31
CA ARG A 240 3.73 -21.80 18.53
C ARG A 240 3.46 -22.91 17.54
N ASP A 241 2.59 -23.86 17.89
CA ASP A 241 2.16 -24.88 16.95
C ASP A 241 1.53 -24.22 15.70
N PRO A 242 2.17 -24.31 14.51
CA PRO A 242 1.65 -23.64 13.33
C PRO A 242 0.31 -24.20 12.86
N LEU A 243 -0.01 -25.46 13.18
CA LEU A 243 -1.32 -26.03 12.87
C LEU A 243 -2.41 -25.34 13.69
N ASP A 244 -2.14 -24.96 14.93
CA ASP A 244 -3.07 -24.17 15.75
C ASP A 244 -3.16 -22.72 15.27
N CYS A 245 -2.06 -22.13 14.80
CA CYS A 245 -2.08 -20.83 14.12
C CYS A 245 -2.99 -20.86 12.88
N ILE A 246 -2.85 -21.89 12.02
CA ILE A 246 -3.67 -22.08 10.82
C ILE A 246 -5.14 -22.33 11.20
N LYS A 247 -5.44 -23.17 12.19
CA LYS A 247 -6.82 -23.35 12.69
C LYS A 247 -7.39 -22.02 13.18
N SER A 248 -6.62 -21.22 13.91
CA SER A 248 -7.07 -19.92 14.42
C SER A 248 -7.43 -18.95 13.31
N LEU A 249 -6.62 -18.88 12.25
CA LEU A 249 -6.91 -18.08 11.06
C LEU A 249 -8.12 -18.63 10.28
N PHE A 250 -8.16 -19.94 10.05
CA PHE A 250 -9.20 -20.58 9.24
C PHE A 250 -10.59 -20.49 9.87
N SER A 251 -10.68 -20.55 11.20
CA SER A 251 -11.93 -20.47 11.96
C SER A 251 -12.28 -19.05 12.42
N HIS A 252 -11.54 -18.04 11.96
CA HIS A 252 -11.71 -16.67 12.41
C HIS A 252 -13.06 -16.10 11.91
N PRO A 253 -13.96 -15.62 12.79
CA PRO A 253 -15.33 -15.28 12.39
C PRO A 253 -15.40 -14.14 11.37
N LEU A 254 -14.47 -13.19 11.46
CA LEU A 254 -14.39 -12.03 10.56
C LEU A 254 -13.90 -12.36 9.15
N PHE A 255 -13.45 -13.60 8.91
CA PHE A 255 -13.07 -14.06 7.57
C PHE A 255 -14.15 -14.89 6.87
N ALA A 256 -15.37 -15.00 7.44
CA ALA A 256 -16.43 -15.84 6.90
C ALA A 256 -16.81 -15.54 5.42
N LYS A 257 -16.68 -14.28 4.98
CA LYS A 257 -16.91 -13.86 3.58
C LYS A 257 -15.61 -13.63 2.78
N GLU A 258 -14.48 -13.75 3.47
CA GLU A 258 -13.14 -13.40 2.98
C GLU A 258 -12.26 -14.63 2.74
N ILE A 259 -12.79 -15.84 2.98
CA ILE A 259 -12.10 -17.11 2.73
C ILE A 259 -12.79 -17.84 1.58
N ASP A 260 -11.98 -18.23 0.60
CA ASP A 260 -12.36 -19.18 -0.45
C ASP A 260 -11.61 -20.51 -0.22
N VAL A 261 -12.28 -21.63 -0.43
CA VAL A 261 -11.75 -22.98 -0.13
C VAL A 261 -11.76 -23.93 -1.33
N THR A 262 -12.20 -23.44 -2.48
CA THR A 262 -12.35 -24.24 -3.69
C THR A 262 -11.52 -23.61 -4.80
N PRO A 263 -10.53 -24.34 -5.35
CA PRO A 263 -9.84 -23.90 -6.55
C PRO A 263 -10.82 -23.65 -7.69
N GLN A 264 -10.53 -22.63 -8.49
CA GLN A 264 -11.44 -22.19 -9.54
C GLN A 264 -10.69 -21.70 -10.77
N ARG A 265 -11.38 -21.71 -11.90
CA ARG A 265 -10.92 -21.25 -13.19
C ARG A 265 -11.85 -20.13 -13.64
N VAL A 266 -11.35 -18.91 -13.73
CA VAL A 266 -12.15 -17.71 -13.98
C VAL A 266 -11.90 -17.22 -15.40
N TYR A 267 -12.95 -16.95 -16.16
CA TYR A 267 -12.87 -16.48 -17.54
C TYR A 267 -13.77 -15.26 -17.74
N HIS A 268 -13.44 -14.41 -18.72
CA HIS A 268 -14.29 -13.26 -19.08
C HIS A 268 -15.67 -13.71 -19.59
N THR A 269 -15.73 -14.76 -20.41
CA THR A 269 -16.98 -15.27 -21.01
C THR A 269 -17.18 -16.77 -20.81
N VAL A 270 -18.40 -17.25 -21.10
CA VAL A 270 -18.78 -18.68 -20.99
C VAL A 270 -18.02 -19.55 -21.98
N GLU A 271 -17.61 -18.99 -23.12
CA GLU A 271 -16.80 -19.64 -24.15
C GLU A 271 -15.34 -19.86 -23.72
N ARG A 272 -14.95 -19.39 -22.52
CA ARG A 272 -13.63 -19.58 -21.91
C ARG A 272 -12.48 -18.99 -22.74
N THR A 273 -12.74 -17.90 -23.45
CA THR A 273 -11.83 -17.27 -24.42
C THR A 273 -10.59 -16.65 -23.79
N SER A 274 -10.70 -16.07 -22.59
CA SER A 274 -9.58 -15.43 -21.89
C SER A 274 -9.63 -15.72 -20.40
N ARG A 275 -8.51 -16.24 -19.90
CA ARG A 275 -8.35 -16.67 -18.51
C ARG A 275 -7.99 -15.50 -17.60
N ILE A 276 -8.56 -15.47 -16.41
CA ILE A 276 -8.34 -14.47 -15.38
C ILE A 276 -7.64 -15.11 -14.17
N TYR A 277 -6.60 -14.43 -13.68
CA TYR A 277 -5.78 -14.78 -12.52
C TYR A 277 -5.83 -13.62 -11.50
N ASN A 278 -6.32 -13.88 -10.30
CA ASN A 278 -6.40 -12.86 -9.24
C ASN A 278 -5.87 -13.37 -7.89
N GLU A 279 -6.40 -14.48 -7.38
CA GLU A 279 -6.04 -15.10 -6.11
C GLU A 279 -5.30 -16.42 -6.35
N TRP A 280 -4.58 -16.94 -5.35
CA TRP A 280 -3.89 -18.24 -5.43
C TRP A 280 -4.78 -19.39 -5.95
N LEU A 281 -6.04 -19.45 -5.50
CA LEU A 281 -7.00 -20.47 -5.91
C LEU A 281 -7.43 -20.38 -7.39
N THR A 282 -7.10 -19.27 -8.08
CA THR A 282 -7.33 -19.13 -9.53
C THR A 282 -6.18 -19.60 -10.39
N GLY A 283 -5.02 -19.81 -9.78
CA GLY A 283 -3.81 -20.32 -10.43
C GLY A 283 -3.86 -21.82 -10.68
N ASP A 284 -3.09 -22.28 -11.66
CA ASP A 284 -3.05 -23.69 -12.07
C ASP A 284 -2.45 -24.61 -11.00
N THR A 285 -1.57 -24.10 -10.15
CA THR A 285 -0.95 -24.88 -9.07
C THR A 285 -1.99 -25.35 -8.06
N ALA A 286 -2.87 -24.47 -7.58
CA ALA A 286 -3.91 -24.85 -6.61
C ALA A 286 -4.86 -25.91 -7.20
N TRP A 287 -5.21 -25.77 -8.48
CA TRP A 287 -6.01 -26.76 -9.21
C TRP A 287 -5.30 -28.11 -9.32
N SER A 288 -4.02 -28.11 -9.71
CA SER A 288 -3.19 -29.32 -9.82
C SER A 288 -3.02 -30.02 -8.47
N MET A 289 -2.74 -29.26 -7.40
CA MET A 289 -2.63 -29.77 -6.04
C MET A 289 -3.93 -30.45 -5.60
N GLN A 290 -5.08 -29.80 -5.80
CA GLN A 290 -6.38 -30.35 -5.43
C GLN A 290 -6.72 -31.64 -6.18
N SER A 291 -6.28 -31.80 -7.44
CA SER A 291 -6.48 -33.02 -8.22
C SER A 291 -5.70 -34.23 -7.73
N GLN A 292 -4.66 -34.00 -6.93
CA GLN A 292 -3.85 -35.06 -6.30
C GLN A 292 -4.38 -35.46 -4.92
N LEU A 293 -5.42 -34.78 -4.41
CA LEU A 293 -6.01 -35.05 -3.10
C LEU A 293 -7.27 -35.93 -3.21
N PRO A 294 -7.66 -36.62 -2.12
CA PRO A 294 -8.90 -37.41 -2.10
C PRO A 294 -10.16 -36.58 -2.36
N ASP A 295 -11.19 -37.22 -2.89
CA ASP A 295 -12.52 -36.63 -3.06
C ASP A 295 -13.05 -36.02 -1.75
N GLY A 296 -13.57 -34.80 -1.83
CA GLY A 296 -14.07 -34.05 -0.69
C GLY A 296 -13.00 -33.26 0.09
N ALA A 297 -11.70 -33.41 -0.22
CA ALA A 297 -10.63 -32.70 0.46
C ALA A 297 -10.70 -31.17 0.25
N THR A 298 -10.28 -30.42 1.26
CA THR A 298 -10.10 -28.97 1.23
C THR A 298 -8.62 -28.62 1.18
N LEU A 299 -8.22 -27.81 0.21
CA LEU A 299 -6.87 -27.27 0.11
C LEU A 299 -6.72 -25.99 0.95
N LEU A 300 -5.81 -25.99 1.93
CA LEU A 300 -5.45 -24.82 2.74
C LEU A 300 -4.00 -24.42 2.47
N GLY A 301 -3.77 -23.44 1.60
CA GLY A 301 -2.43 -22.99 1.23
C GLY A 301 -1.75 -22.25 2.37
N VAL A 302 -0.67 -22.82 2.91
CA VAL A 302 0.13 -22.16 3.96
C VAL A 302 1.03 -21.11 3.32
N ILE A 303 1.07 -19.92 3.90
CA ILE A 303 2.02 -18.86 3.56
C ILE A 303 3.02 -18.73 4.70
N LEU A 304 4.31 -18.73 4.39
CA LEU A 304 5.38 -18.40 5.31
C LEU A 304 6.07 -17.10 4.91
N SER A 305 6.66 -16.40 5.87
CA SER A 305 7.59 -15.30 5.61
C SER A 305 8.61 -15.23 6.73
N SER A 306 9.88 -15.02 6.39
CA SER A 306 10.95 -14.77 7.35
C SER A 306 11.89 -13.73 6.81
N ASP A 307 12.31 -12.81 7.65
CA ASP A 307 13.40 -11.89 7.36
C ASP A 307 14.01 -11.43 8.68
N LYS A 308 15.33 -11.29 8.67
CA LYS A 308 16.10 -10.90 9.85
C LYS A 308 15.95 -9.38 10.04
N THR A 309 15.28 -8.97 11.12
CA THR A 309 14.91 -7.57 11.35
C THR A 309 15.62 -6.95 12.57
N ASN A 310 16.12 -5.73 12.41
CA ASN A 310 16.71 -4.96 13.51
C ASN A 310 15.62 -4.44 14.44
N ILE A 311 15.82 -4.63 15.74
CA ILE A 311 14.93 -4.12 16.79
C ILE A 311 15.27 -2.66 17.10
N THR A 312 16.56 -2.33 17.26
CA THR A 312 17.01 -0.96 17.54
C THR A 312 18.04 -0.52 16.49
N ASN A 313 17.79 0.63 15.85
CA ASN A 313 18.66 1.14 14.79
C ASN A 313 19.84 2.00 15.29
N MET A 314 19.90 2.34 16.59
CA MET A 314 20.88 3.31 17.10
C MET A 314 21.62 2.90 18.39
N THR A 315 21.20 1.85 19.11
CA THR A 315 21.87 1.41 20.34
C THR A 315 21.71 -0.10 20.56
N GLY A 316 22.75 -0.89 20.23
CA GLY A 316 22.88 -2.27 20.70
C GLY A 316 22.86 -3.39 19.65
N GLY A 317 22.69 -3.10 18.36
CA GLY A 317 22.84 -4.09 17.27
C GLY A 317 21.92 -5.32 17.38
N ARG A 318 20.74 -5.16 17.99
CA ARG A 318 19.83 -6.28 18.31
C ARG A 318 18.96 -6.64 17.14
N VAL A 319 18.78 -7.94 16.96
CA VAL A 319 18.14 -8.50 15.78
C VAL A 319 17.21 -9.64 16.20
N ALA A 320 16.06 -9.74 15.56
CA ALA A 320 15.19 -10.92 15.65
C ALA A 320 15.04 -11.55 14.26
N HIS A 321 14.82 -12.86 14.22
CA HIS A 321 14.49 -13.56 12.98
C HIS A 321 13.07 -14.15 13.08
N PRO A 322 12.02 -13.32 12.87
CA PRO A 322 10.64 -13.77 12.90
C PRO A 322 10.32 -14.75 11.77
N LEU A 323 9.52 -15.77 12.09
CA LEU A 323 8.79 -16.59 11.14
C LEU A 323 7.29 -16.26 11.26
N LEU A 324 6.74 -15.66 10.21
CA LEU A 324 5.32 -15.33 10.10
C LEU A 324 4.57 -16.43 9.33
N ILE A 325 3.30 -16.64 9.68
CA ILE A 325 2.41 -17.58 9.01
C ILE A 325 1.06 -16.94 8.65
N SER A 326 0.51 -17.31 7.50
CA SER A 326 -0.81 -16.89 7.01
C SER A 326 -1.46 -17.97 6.13
N LEU A 327 -2.65 -17.69 5.58
CA LEU A 327 -3.41 -18.55 4.69
C LEU A 327 -3.65 -17.90 3.33
N ALA A 328 -3.30 -18.63 2.25
CA ALA A 328 -3.54 -18.24 0.87
C ALA A 328 -5.04 -18.14 0.52
N ASN A 329 -5.86 -18.85 1.28
CA ASN A 329 -7.32 -18.89 1.16
C ASN A 329 -8.01 -17.60 1.60
N ILE A 330 -7.36 -16.76 2.42
CA ILE A 330 -7.87 -15.44 2.79
C ILE A 330 -7.60 -14.51 1.60
N LYS A 331 -8.66 -13.91 1.03
CA LYS A 331 -8.60 -12.97 -0.10
C LYS A 331 -7.52 -11.91 0.12
N MET A 332 -6.70 -11.63 -0.89
CA MET A 332 -5.53 -10.77 -0.73
C MET A 332 -5.87 -9.38 -0.20
N ALA A 333 -7.03 -8.81 -0.58
CA ALA A 333 -7.47 -7.49 -0.14
C ALA A 333 -7.67 -7.41 1.39
N THR A 334 -8.17 -8.50 1.99
CA THR A 334 -8.32 -8.64 3.43
C THR A 334 -6.99 -9.05 4.07
N ARG A 335 -6.27 -10.01 3.48
CA ARG A 335 -5.00 -10.53 4.02
C ARG A 335 -3.90 -9.45 4.10
N ASN A 336 -3.78 -8.61 3.08
CA ASN A 336 -2.75 -7.57 2.99
C ASN A 336 -3.10 -6.30 3.79
N LYS A 337 -4.32 -6.20 4.31
CA LYS A 337 -4.71 -5.10 5.20
C LYS A 337 -4.09 -5.34 6.57
N ALA A 338 -3.10 -4.53 6.97
CA ALA A 338 -2.41 -4.65 8.26
C ALA A 338 -3.36 -4.82 9.47
N SER A 339 -4.52 -4.16 9.44
CA SER A 339 -5.48 -4.20 10.52
C SER A 339 -6.35 -5.48 10.57
N SER A 340 -6.31 -6.33 9.54
CA SER A 340 -6.99 -7.63 9.54
C SER A 340 -6.27 -8.67 10.40
N HIS A 341 -4.99 -8.42 10.73
CA HIS A 341 -4.14 -9.35 11.47
C HIS A 341 -4.10 -10.77 10.88
N ALA A 342 -4.14 -10.89 9.55
CA ALA A 342 -4.09 -12.17 8.85
C ALA A 342 -2.71 -12.84 8.84
N PHE A 343 -1.67 -12.19 9.37
CA PHE A 343 -0.35 -12.77 9.63
C PHE A 343 -0.12 -12.92 11.13
N LEU A 344 0.30 -14.11 11.56
CA LEU A 344 0.67 -14.42 12.94
C LEU A 344 2.18 -14.67 13.04
N LEU A 345 2.81 -14.24 14.14
CA LEU A 345 4.17 -14.66 14.46
C LEU A 345 4.15 -16.08 15.02
N THR A 346 4.66 -17.05 14.25
CA THR A 346 4.64 -18.47 14.63
C THR A 346 5.95 -18.93 15.26
N ALA A 347 7.08 -18.29 14.96
CA ALA A 347 8.35 -18.59 15.63
C ALA A 347 9.32 -17.40 15.63
N LEU A 348 10.27 -17.44 16.56
CA LEU A 348 11.49 -16.63 16.55
C LEU A 348 12.65 -17.60 16.28
N LEU A 349 13.16 -17.59 15.05
CA LEU A 349 14.28 -18.43 14.64
C LEU A 349 15.55 -17.97 15.39
N PRO A 350 16.36 -18.90 15.93
CA PRO A 350 17.57 -18.55 16.65
C PRO A 350 18.61 -17.93 15.69
N ILE A 351 19.24 -16.85 16.13
CA ILE A 351 20.38 -16.24 15.43
C ILE A 351 21.65 -16.74 16.12
N ALA A 352 22.36 -17.66 15.46
CA ALA A 352 23.53 -18.30 16.04
C ALA A 352 24.82 -17.58 15.67
N GLU A 353 25.75 -17.51 16.62
CA GLU A 353 27.16 -17.19 16.38
C GLU A 353 27.99 -18.47 16.56
N PHE A 354 28.25 -19.16 15.44
CA PHE A 354 29.04 -20.41 15.43
C PHE A 354 30.53 -20.13 15.61
N LEU A 355 31.17 -20.94 16.47
CA LEU A 355 32.61 -20.89 16.73
C LEU A 355 33.35 -21.82 15.75
N HIS A 356 33.36 -21.44 14.47
CA HIS A 356 34.07 -22.18 13.41
C HIS A 356 35.26 -21.36 12.87
N PRO A 357 36.45 -21.97 12.64
CA PRO A 357 37.64 -21.24 12.17
C PRO A 357 37.44 -20.61 10.79
N VAL A 358 36.75 -21.31 9.88
CA VAL A 358 36.41 -20.80 8.54
C VAL A 358 35.10 -20.02 8.59
N LYS A 359 35.16 -18.69 8.39
CA LYS A 359 33.99 -17.78 8.44
C LYS A 359 32.84 -18.20 7.51
N ARG A 360 33.16 -18.67 6.30
CA ARG A 360 32.15 -19.13 5.34
C ARG A 360 31.34 -20.32 5.86
N MET A 361 31.97 -21.21 6.64
CA MET A 361 31.27 -22.38 7.20
C MET A 361 30.31 -21.97 8.31
N GLN A 362 30.53 -20.85 8.99
CA GLN A 362 29.55 -20.29 9.94
C GLN A 362 28.22 -20.02 9.24
N SER A 363 28.23 -19.42 8.04
CA SER A 363 27.01 -19.19 7.25
C SER A 363 26.33 -20.49 6.78
N VAL A 364 27.11 -21.53 6.45
CA VAL A 364 26.55 -22.86 6.11
C VAL A 364 25.88 -23.49 7.33
N LEU A 365 26.50 -23.39 8.50
CA LEU A 365 25.95 -23.88 9.76
C LEU A 365 24.70 -23.10 10.18
N GLU A 366 24.67 -21.77 9.98
CA GLU A 366 23.48 -20.94 10.17
C GLU A 366 22.34 -21.40 9.26
N ALA A 367 22.60 -21.63 7.97
CA ALA A 367 21.59 -22.14 7.04
C ALA A 367 21.05 -23.52 7.49
N ARG A 368 21.94 -24.44 7.86
CA ARG A 368 21.55 -25.77 8.39
C ARG A 368 20.69 -25.65 9.65
N LEU A 369 21.02 -24.73 10.56
CA LEU A 369 20.24 -24.45 11.76
C LEU A 369 18.84 -23.93 11.42
N VAL A 370 18.71 -22.99 10.46
CA VAL A 370 17.41 -22.50 10.03
C VAL A 370 16.56 -23.64 9.47
N HIS A 371 17.11 -24.47 8.60
CA HIS A 371 16.44 -25.66 8.09
C HIS A 371 16.01 -26.64 9.19
N GLN A 372 16.86 -26.88 10.19
CA GLN A 372 16.54 -27.71 11.35
C GLN A 372 15.39 -27.10 12.16
N CYS A 373 15.41 -25.79 12.42
CA CYS A 373 14.35 -25.06 13.12
C CYS A 373 13.01 -25.12 12.35
N LEU A 374 13.05 -24.98 11.03
CA LEU A 374 11.89 -25.11 10.16
C LEU A 374 11.31 -26.53 10.18
N ASP A 375 12.14 -27.57 10.19
CA ASP A 375 11.68 -28.95 10.35
C ASP A 375 10.91 -29.15 11.66
N ILE A 376 11.44 -28.61 12.77
CA ILE A 376 10.84 -28.75 14.09
C ILE A 376 9.46 -28.09 14.13
N VAL A 377 9.38 -26.83 13.68
CA VAL A 377 8.16 -26.04 13.83
C VAL A 377 7.08 -26.47 12.84
N LEU A 378 7.44 -26.88 11.62
CA LEU A 378 6.49 -27.17 10.54
C LEU A 378 6.02 -28.63 10.51
N GLU A 379 6.53 -29.51 11.37
CA GLU A 379 6.24 -30.95 11.39
C GLU A 379 4.73 -31.27 11.31
N LEU A 380 3.90 -30.61 12.11
CA LEU A 380 2.45 -30.87 12.12
C LEU A 380 1.74 -30.38 10.85
N LEU A 381 2.27 -29.36 10.17
CA LEU A 381 1.79 -28.92 8.87
C LEU A 381 2.22 -29.88 7.76
N LYS A 382 3.44 -30.42 7.81
CA LYS A 382 3.89 -31.47 6.87
C LYS A 382 3.02 -32.72 7.00
N GLN A 383 2.71 -33.14 8.22
CA GLN A 383 1.78 -34.24 8.46
C GLN A 383 0.39 -33.93 7.90
N ALA A 384 -0.15 -32.74 8.17
CA ALA A 384 -1.46 -32.35 7.63
C ALA A 384 -1.46 -32.24 6.09
N ALA A 385 -0.33 -31.88 5.46
CA ALA A 385 -0.18 -31.91 4.00
C ALA A 385 -0.16 -33.34 3.42
N ARG A 386 0.33 -34.32 4.19
CA ARG A 386 0.44 -35.72 3.75
C ARG A 386 -0.84 -36.52 3.98
N ILE A 387 -1.45 -36.42 5.15
CA ILE A 387 -2.57 -37.27 5.58
C ILE A 387 -3.86 -36.51 5.88
N GLY A 388 -3.88 -35.18 5.74
CA GLY A 388 -5.04 -34.35 6.03
C GLY A 388 -5.38 -34.23 7.52
N ARG A 389 -6.15 -33.19 7.86
CA ARG A 389 -6.67 -32.94 9.22
C ARG A 389 -8.07 -32.35 9.15
N MET A 390 -8.95 -32.76 10.06
CA MET A 390 -10.26 -32.15 10.19
C MET A 390 -10.15 -30.77 10.83
N MET A 391 -10.63 -29.73 10.14
CA MET A 391 -10.62 -28.35 10.63
C MET A 391 -11.96 -27.67 10.35
N SER A 392 -12.38 -26.78 11.25
CA SER A 392 -13.63 -26.02 11.11
C SER A 392 -13.35 -24.69 10.41
N ASP A 393 -14.15 -24.39 9.38
CA ASP A 393 -14.16 -23.07 8.75
C ASP A 393 -14.85 -22.03 9.67
N PRO A 394 -14.92 -20.73 9.29
CA PRO A 394 -15.50 -19.69 10.15
C PRO A 394 -16.97 -19.93 10.51
N LEU A 395 -17.69 -20.69 9.69
CA LEU A 395 -19.11 -21.04 9.88
C LEU A 395 -19.29 -22.34 10.67
N GLY A 396 -18.19 -22.97 11.09
CA GLY A 396 -18.22 -24.24 11.82
C GLY A 396 -18.41 -25.45 10.91
N ASN A 397 -18.25 -25.33 9.60
CA ASN A 397 -18.28 -26.50 8.73
C ASN A 397 -16.97 -27.27 8.89
N LEU A 398 -17.06 -28.53 9.32
CA LEU A 398 -15.90 -29.39 9.50
C LEU A 398 -15.49 -29.99 8.14
N ARG A 399 -14.25 -29.70 7.75
CA ARG A 399 -13.67 -30.02 6.45
C ARG A 399 -12.41 -30.87 6.60
N TYR A 400 -12.14 -31.74 5.63
CA TYR A 400 -10.94 -32.57 5.60
C TYR A 400 -9.82 -31.80 4.87
N CYS A 401 -8.99 -31.09 5.64
CA CYS A 401 -8.08 -30.08 5.13
C CYS A 401 -6.64 -30.59 4.97
N PHE A 402 -5.99 -30.21 3.87
CA PHE A 402 -4.58 -30.47 3.57
C PHE A 402 -3.82 -29.15 3.48
N THR A 403 -2.58 -29.12 3.98
CA THR A 403 -1.81 -27.87 4.17
C THR A 403 -0.52 -27.81 3.35
N PRO A 404 -0.59 -27.75 2.00
CA PRO A 404 0.60 -27.54 1.19
C PRO A 404 1.20 -26.14 1.45
N LEU A 405 2.49 -25.99 1.14
CA LEU A 405 3.15 -24.68 1.15
C LEU A 405 2.81 -23.94 -0.15
N ALA A 406 1.99 -22.90 -0.07
CA ALA A 406 1.56 -22.10 -1.22
C ALA A 406 2.58 -21.03 -1.61
N SER A 407 3.20 -20.38 -0.62
CA SER A 407 4.23 -19.36 -0.83
C SER A 407 5.12 -19.24 0.39
N TYR A 408 6.41 -18.93 0.17
CA TYR A 408 7.34 -18.46 1.18
C TYR A 408 7.87 -17.09 0.74
N ILE A 409 7.35 -16.02 1.36
CA ILE A 409 7.66 -14.63 1.05
C ILE A 409 8.96 -14.22 1.74
N VAL A 410 10.03 -14.11 0.96
CA VAL A 410 11.40 -13.81 1.43
C VAL A 410 12.13 -12.93 0.43
N ASP A 411 13.20 -12.27 0.88
CA ASP A 411 14.12 -11.59 -0.02
C ASP A 411 15.03 -12.60 -0.76
N THR A 412 15.80 -12.13 -1.75
CA THR A 412 16.61 -13.04 -2.58
C THR A 412 17.69 -13.79 -1.79
N PRO A 413 18.48 -13.17 -0.89
CA PRO A 413 19.42 -13.89 -0.04
C PRO A 413 18.79 -15.01 0.80
N GLU A 414 17.67 -14.73 1.47
CA GLU A 414 16.96 -15.71 2.30
C GLU A 414 16.35 -16.81 1.42
N ALA A 415 15.81 -16.48 0.24
CA ALA A 415 15.35 -17.47 -0.75
C ALA A 415 16.47 -18.41 -1.20
N CYS A 416 17.66 -17.89 -1.49
CA CYS A 416 18.82 -18.70 -1.87
C CYS A 416 19.22 -19.67 -0.74
N MET A 417 19.19 -19.21 0.51
CA MET A 417 19.47 -20.03 1.68
C MET A 417 18.47 -21.19 1.79
N LEU A 418 17.17 -20.88 1.74
CA LEU A 418 16.08 -21.86 1.86
C LEU A 418 15.98 -22.81 0.65
N ALA A 419 16.35 -22.35 -0.54
CA ALA A 419 16.46 -23.16 -1.77
C ALA A 419 17.73 -24.03 -1.80
N CYS A 420 18.61 -23.91 -0.80
CA CYS A 420 19.86 -24.66 -0.67
C CYS A 420 20.87 -24.40 -1.80
N VAL A 421 20.91 -23.18 -2.36
CA VAL A 421 21.83 -22.80 -3.45
C VAL A 421 22.99 -21.93 -2.97
N ARG A 422 24.16 -22.04 -3.60
CA ARG A 422 25.35 -21.22 -3.31
C ARG A 422 25.70 -20.24 -4.41
N GLY A 423 26.39 -19.19 -4.00
CA GLY A 423 26.95 -18.21 -4.91
C GLY A 423 25.84 -17.40 -5.58
N LYS A 424 26.12 -16.90 -6.77
CA LYS A 424 25.17 -16.14 -7.57
C LYS A 424 24.38 -17.10 -8.46
N THR A 425 23.40 -17.79 -7.86
CA THR A 425 22.55 -18.80 -8.50
C THR A 425 21.08 -18.52 -8.16
N SER A 426 20.18 -18.76 -9.11
CA SER A 426 18.75 -18.55 -8.91
C SER A 426 18.16 -19.56 -7.90
N PRO A 427 17.31 -19.12 -6.95
CA PRO A 427 16.55 -20.02 -6.10
C PRO A 427 15.39 -20.71 -6.82
N ILE A 428 14.96 -20.20 -7.98
CA ILE A 428 13.76 -20.67 -8.71
C ILE A 428 14.15 -21.48 -9.95
N THR A 429 15.23 -21.11 -10.63
CA THR A 429 15.67 -21.76 -11.87
C THR A 429 17.09 -22.33 -11.76
N MET A 430 17.53 -23.01 -12.82
CA MET A 430 18.90 -23.50 -12.97
C MET A 430 19.90 -22.43 -13.40
N ALA A 431 19.49 -21.17 -13.54
CA ALA A 431 20.36 -20.06 -13.95
C ALA A 431 21.47 -19.77 -12.92
N MET A 432 22.65 -19.43 -13.43
CA MET A 432 23.75 -18.85 -12.66
C MET A 432 24.08 -17.43 -13.15
N TYR A 433 24.98 -16.72 -12.45
CA TYR A 433 25.23 -15.30 -12.71
C TYR A 433 25.49 -14.91 -14.15
N GLU A 434 26.19 -15.76 -14.90
CA GLU A 434 26.50 -15.56 -16.32
C GLU A 434 25.22 -15.50 -17.16
N ASN A 435 24.17 -16.19 -16.73
CA ASN A 435 22.86 -16.26 -17.37
C ASN A 435 21.88 -15.18 -16.90
N PHE A 436 22.21 -14.37 -15.88
CA PHE A 436 21.25 -13.40 -15.35
C PHE A 436 20.90 -12.26 -16.32
N GLY A 437 21.60 -12.18 -17.45
CA GLY A 437 21.25 -11.31 -18.56
C GLY A 437 20.36 -11.97 -19.62
N ASP A 438 19.98 -13.23 -19.50
CA ASP A 438 19.31 -13.92 -20.59
C ASP A 438 17.86 -13.44 -20.74
N ALA A 439 17.37 -13.41 -21.99
CA ALA A 439 16.05 -12.87 -22.34
C ALA A 439 14.92 -13.89 -22.24
N PHE A 440 15.16 -15.00 -21.53
CA PHE A 440 14.24 -16.11 -21.37
C PHE A 440 14.36 -16.73 -19.98
N GLN A 441 13.34 -17.47 -19.57
CA GLN A 441 13.37 -18.21 -18.31
C GLN A 441 14.18 -19.51 -18.47
N HIS A 442 15.14 -19.75 -17.58
CA HIS A 442 15.84 -21.03 -17.53
C HIS A 442 14.99 -22.15 -16.93
N SER A 443 15.42 -23.40 -17.11
CA SER A 443 14.71 -24.56 -16.58
C SER A 443 14.45 -24.43 -15.06
N PRO A 444 13.26 -24.79 -14.57
CA PRO A 444 12.93 -24.71 -13.16
C PRO A 444 13.84 -25.59 -12.29
N ARG A 445 14.17 -25.09 -11.09
CA ARG A 445 14.88 -25.85 -10.05
C ARG A 445 13.86 -26.61 -9.19
N THR A 446 13.54 -27.83 -9.61
CA THR A 446 12.54 -28.63 -8.89
C THR A 446 13.09 -29.20 -7.57
N ALA A 447 12.19 -29.45 -6.63
CA ALA A 447 12.49 -30.17 -5.39
C ALA A 447 13.17 -31.51 -5.69
N LYS A 448 12.59 -32.29 -6.61
CA LYS A 448 13.11 -33.60 -7.02
C LYS A 448 14.55 -33.52 -7.51
N MET A 449 14.84 -32.60 -8.43
CA MET A 449 16.19 -32.42 -8.96
C MET A 449 17.21 -32.10 -7.86
N THR A 450 16.86 -31.18 -6.96
CA THR A 450 17.75 -30.79 -5.85
C THR A 450 17.99 -31.95 -4.88
N LEU A 451 16.95 -32.74 -4.56
CA LEU A 451 17.08 -33.91 -3.69
C LEU A 451 17.90 -35.03 -4.35
N ASP A 452 17.69 -35.31 -5.63
CA ASP A 452 18.46 -36.30 -6.38
C ASP A 452 19.96 -35.91 -6.41
N GLN A 453 20.27 -34.61 -6.57
CA GLN A 453 21.65 -34.09 -6.47
C GLN A 453 22.24 -34.27 -5.07
N LEU A 454 21.50 -33.94 -4.01
CA LEU A 454 21.96 -34.13 -2.62
C LEU A 454 22.24 -35.62 -2.32
N LEU A 455 21.39 -36.52 -2.81
CA LEU A 455 21.57 -37.97 -2.64
C LEU A 455 22.79 -38.53 -3.39
N SER A 456 23.25 -37.86 -4.44
CA SER A 456 24.44 -38.27 -5.21
C SER A 456 25.76 -37.93 -4.49
N ILE A 457 25.73 -37.10 -3.46
CA ILE A 457 26.92 -36.69 -2.70
C ILE A 457 27.25 -37.77 -1.67
N SER A 458 28.43 -38.39 -1.80
CA SER A 458 28.89 -39.47 -0.92
C SER A 458 29.63 -38.99 0.34
N CYS A 459 29.96 -37.70 0.43
CA CYS A 459 30.63 -37.10 1.59
C CYS A 459 29.68 -37.06 2.80
N ASP A 460 30.21 -37.32 4.01
CA ASP A 460 29.45 -37.20 5.25
C ASP A 460 29.08 -35.72 5.49
N PRO A 461 27.79 -35.38 5.64
CA PRO A 461 27.38 -34.02 6.00
C PRO A 461 28.02 -33.46 7.28
N LEU A 462 28.52 -34.30 8.20
CA LEU A 462 29.24 -33.86 9.40
C LEU A 462 30.63 -33.30 9.08
N ASP A 463 31.26 -33.73 7.99
CA ASP A 463 32.42 -33.05 7.41
C ASP A 463 31.93 -31.83 6.64
N VAL A 464 31.70 -30.72 7.34
CA VAL A 464 31.06 -29.52 6.78
C VAL A 464 31.86 -28.96 5.60
N GLU A 465 33.19 -28.96 5.69
CA GLU A 465 34.07 -28.43 4.64
C GLU A 465 34.08 -29.37 3.43
N GLY A 466 34.33 -30.67 3.64
CA GLY A 466 34.33 -31.65 2.56
C GLY A 466 32.98 -31.75 1.85
N TYR A 467 31.88 -31.69 2.61
CA TYR A 467 30.52 -31.71 2.05
C TYR A 467 30.22 -30.43 1.26
N PHE A 468 30.64 -29.28 1.78
CA PHE A 468 30.48 -27.99 1.08
C PHE A 468 31.22 -27.97 -0.27
N ASP A 469 32.41 -28.57 -0.34
CA ASP A 469 33.17 -28.69 -1.58
C ASP A 469 32.53 -29.70 -2.53
N ALA A 470 32.05 -30.84 -2.03
CA ALA A 470 31.31 -31.82 -2.82
C ALA A 470 29.98 -31.27 -3.40
N CYS A 471 29.37 -30.28 -2.74
CA CYS A 471 28.20 -29.55 -3.25
C CYS A 471 28.49 -28.59 -4.42
N ALA A 472 29.76 -28.22 -4.64
CA ALA A 472 30.13 -27.16 -5.59
C ALA A 472 29.70 -27.42 -7.05
N PRO A 473 29.86 -28.64 -7.62
CA PRO A 473 29.48 -28.93 -9.01
C PRO A 473 27.99 -28.71 -9.28
N PHE A 474 27.15 -28.91 -8.27
CA PHE A 474 25.69 -28.74 -8.35
C PHE A 474 25.22 -27.34 -7.94
N ARG A 475 26.15 -26.45 -7.53
CA ARG A 475 25.86 -25.12 -6.98
C ARG A 475 24.98 -25.18 -5.73
N LEU A 476 25.13 -26.20 -4.88
CA LEU A 476 24.40 -26.33 -3.62
C LEU A 476 25.14 -25.69 -2.43
N SER A 477 24.41 -25.22 -1.41
CA SER A 477 24.94 -24.43 -0.28
C SER A 477 25.64 -25.24 0.81
N GLY A 478 25.58 -26.58 0.76
CA GLY A 478 26.05 -27.44 1.84
C GLY A 478 24.97 -27.77 2.87
N VAL A 479 23.72 -27.32 2.68
CA VAL A 479 22.56 -27.81 3.46
C VAL A 479 22.20 -29.23 2.98
N ALA A 480 22.30 -30.21 3.87
CA ALA A 480 22.04 -31.62 3.55
C ALA A 480 20.58 -32.04 3.72
N GLN A 481 19.82 -31.34 4.57
CA GLN A 481 18.43 -31.69 4.90
C GLN A 481 17.53 -30.46 4.71
N PRO A 482 17.12 -30.15 3.46
CA PRO A 482 16.20 -29.04 3.19
C PRO A 482 14.85 -29.26 3.90
N PHE A 483 14.22 -28.20 4.41
CA PHE A 483 13.04 -28.35 5.28
C PHE A 483 11.80 -28.83 4.51
N TRP A 484 11.79 -28.60 3.21
CA TRP A 484 10.70 -28.92 2.29
C TRP A 484 10.81 -30.34 1.70
N ARG A 485 11.88 -31.09 2.02
CA ARG A 485 12.17 -32.43 1.44
C ARG A 485 11.04 -33.47 1.61
N ASP A 486 10.25 -33.33 2.66
CA ASP A 486 9.20 -34.25 3.09
C ASP A 486 7.84 -33.55 3.23
N TRP A 487 7.72 -32.30 2.77
CA TRP A 487 6.45 -31.58 2.75
C TRP A 487 5.71 -31.89 1.45
N SER A 488 4.64 -32.69 1.54
CA SER A 488 3.84 -33.06 0.38
C SER A 488 3.34 -31.83 -0.38
N LEU A 489 3.50 -31.86 -1.71
CA LEU A 489 3.13 -30.77 -2.63
C LEU A 489 3.90 -29.46 -2.42
N ALA A 490 5.09 -29.47 -1.81
CA ALA A 490 5.97 -28.30 -1.71
C ALA A 490 7.14 -28.40 -2.70
N ASP A 491 7.14 -27.55 -3.73
CA ASP A 491 8.26 -27.42 -4.67
C ASP A 491 8.86 -26.00 -4.65
N PRO A 492 10.17 -25.83 -4.36
CA PRO A 492 10.83 -24.52 -4.29
C PRO A 492 10.55 -23.59 -5.46
N HIS A 493 10.59 -24.07 -6.70
CA HIS A 493 10.36 -23.21 -7.86
C HIS A 493 8.92 -22.66 -7.95
N VAL A 494 7.99 -23.25 -7.19
CA VAL A 494 6.58 -22.84 -7.14
C VAL A 494 6.33 -21.93 -5.93
N PHE A 495 6.77 -22.35 -4.73
CA PHE A 495 6.47 -21.60 -3.51
C PHE A 495 7.42 -20.41 -3.26
N PHE A 496 8.60 -20.35 -3.89
CA PHE A 496 9.37 -19.10 -3.96
C PHE A 496 8.79 -18.20 -5.05
N THR A 497 7.61 -17.66 -4.76
CA THR A 497 6.90 -16.75 -5.64
C THR A 497 7.69 -15.46 -5.82
N PRO A 498 7.82 -14.91 -7.05
CA PRO A 498 8.50 -13.64 -7.25
C PRO A 498 7.87 -12.53 -6.39
N GLU A 499 8.69 -11.89 -5.55
CA GLU A 499 8.27 -10.91 -4.55
C GLU A 499 8.43 -9.47 -5.07
N PRO A 500 7.33 -8.71 -5.25
CA PRO A 500 7.38 -7.39 -5.88
C PRO A 500 8.33 -6.35 -5.24
N LEU A 501 8.38 -6.28 -3.91
CA LEU A 501 9.07 -5.21 -3.18
C LEU A 501 10.59 -5.30 -3.34
N HIS A 502 11.17 -6.47 -3.10
CA HIS A 502 12.61 -6.71 -3.14
C HIS A 502 13.13 -7.03 -4.53
N HIS A 503 12.30 -7.61 -5.41
CA HIS A 503 12.70 -7.91 -6.78
C HIS A 503 12.64 -6.64 -7.63
N TRP A 504 11.49 -6.27 -8.21
CA TRP A 504 11.48 -5.17 -9.19
C TRP A 504 11.36 -3.76 -8.60
N HIS A 505 10.73 -3.55 -7.43
CA HIS A 505 10.69 -2.21 -6.85
C HIS A 505 12.04 -1.79 -6.29
N ARG A 506 12.77 -2.69 -5.63
CA ARG A 506 14.11 -2.40 -5.11
C ARG A 506 15.17 -2.41 -6.22
N GLU A 507 15.04 -3.25 -7.26
CA GLU A 507 15.92 -3.22 -8.44
C GLU A 507 15.92 -1.84 -9.11
N PHE A 508 14.78 -1.15 -9.16
CA PHE A 508 14.70 0.23 -9.66
C PHE A 508 15.73 1.16 -8.99
N TYR A 509 15.81 1.13 -7.66
CA TYR A 509 16.70 2.02 -6.93
C TYR A 509 18.15 1.54 -6.96
N ASP A 510 18.37 0.22 -6.86
CA ASP A 510 19.71 -0.37 -6.88
C ASP A 510 20.37 -0.23 -8.26
N HIS A 511 19.58 -0.18 -9.34
CA HIS A 511 20.06 -0.26 -10.72
C HIS A 511 19.52 0.83 -11.66
N ASN A 512 18.21 0.88 -11.98
CA ASN A 512 17.69 1.86 -12.96
C ASN A 512 18.05 3.30 -12.63
N VAL A 513 17.91 3.72 -11.36
CA VAL A 513 18.29 5.07 -10.92
C VAL A 513 19.78 5.32 -11.16
N LYS A 514 20.64 4.33 -10.93
CA LYS A 514 22.09 4.45 -11.16
C LYS A 514 22.41 4.57 -12.65
N TRP A 515 21.71 3.80 -13.50
CA TRP A 515 21.85 3.95 -14.95
C TRP A 515 21.39 5.32 -15.43
N CYS A 516 20.26 5.82 -14.92
CA CYS A 516 19.74 7.14 -15.25
C CYS A 516 20.70 8.27 -14.82
N LEU A 517 21.23 8.20 -13.59
CA LEU A 517 22.22 9.16 -13.08
C LEU A 517 23.49 9.17 -13.95
N ALA A 518 23.95 8.01 -14.40
CA ALA A 518 25.12 7.91 -15.26
C ALA A 518 24.85 8.36 -16.70
N ALA A 519 23.66 8.08 -17.25
CA ALA A 519 23.29 8.44 -18.63
C ALA A 519 22.95 9.92 -18.82
N VAL A 520 22.32 10.55 -17.82
CA VAL A 520 21.93 11.98 -17.85
C VAL A 520 22.99 12.88 -17.20
N GLY A 521 23.65 12.39 -16.15
CA GLY A 521 24.50 13.17 -15.25
C GLY A 521 23.76 13.54 -13.96
N GLU A 522 24.43 13.39 -12.81
CA GLU A 522 23.82 13.59 -11.49
C GLU A 522 23.23 14.99 -11.30
N GLN A 523 23.98 16.03 -11.72
CA GLN A 523 23.56 17.43 -11.56
C GLN A 523 22.30 17.75 -12.37
N GLU A 524 22.24 17.30 -13.63
CA GLU A 524 21.09 17.55 -14.51
C GLU A 524 19.85 16.80 -14.02
N LEU A 525 20.00 15.51 -13.64
CA LEU A 525 18.86 14.74 -13.14
C LEU A 525 18.33 15.28 -11.81
N ASP A 526 19.22 15.64 -10.87
CA ASP A 526 18.85 16.27 -9.61
C ASP A 526 18.12 17.61 -9.83
N PHE A 527 18.64 18.43 -10.76
CA PHE A 527 18.01 19.70 -11.10
C PHE A 527 16.59 19.48 -11.65
N ARG A 528 16.41 18.54 -12.59
CA ARG A 528 15.09 18.19 -13.13
C ARG A 528 14.10 17.74 -12.05
N PHE A 529 14.54 16.95 -11.07
CA PHE A 529 13.71 16.58 -9.92
C PHE A 529 13.35 17.80 -9.05
N SER A 530 14.29 18.72 -8.84
CA SER A 530 14.11 19.89 -7.98
C SER A 530 13.13 20.92 -8.54
N VAL A 531 13.00 21.01 -9.87
CA VAL A 531 12.15 22.01 -10.54
C VAL A 531 10.73 21.51 -10.82
N LEU A 532 10.39 20.27 -10.49
CA LEU A 532 9.01 19.78 -10.62
C LEU A 532 8.06 20.56 -9.70
N GLN A 533 6.89 20.94 -10.20
CA GLN A 533 5.82 21.48 -9.36
C GLN A 533 5.50 20.49 -8.24
N PRO A 534 5.55 20.88 -6.95
CA PRO A 534 5.24 19.98 -5.85
C PRO A 534 3.76 19.59 -5.91
N LEU A 535 3.50 18.29 -5.83
CA LEU A 535 2.14 17.76 -5.74
C LEU A 535 1.73 17.56 -4.29
N THR A 536 0.44 17.76 -4.01
CA THR A 536 -0.14 17.34 -2.74
C THR A 536 -0.03 15.81 -2.64
N THR A 537 0.29 15.27 -1.46
CA THR A 537 0.40 13.82 -1.16
C THR A 537 1.72 13.13 -1.53
N PHE A 538 2.42 13.59 -2.58
CA PHE A 538 3.69 12.99 -3.06
C PHE A 538 4.92 13.73 -2.53
N ARG A 539 6.04 13.01 -2.39
CA ARG A 539 7.32 13.62 -1.99
C ARG A 539 7.87 14.49 -3.12
N HIS A 540 8.26 15.71 -2.78
CA HIS A 540 9.04 16.59 -3.66
C HIS A 540 10.54 16.47 -3.34
N PHE A 541 11.38 16.37 -4.37
CA PHE A 541 12.82 16.15 -4.28
C PHE A 541 13.60 17.44 -4.55
N LYS A 542 13.43 18.42 -3.64
CA LYS A 542 14.02 19.77 -3.78
C LYS A 542 15.55 19.79 -3.95
N ASP A 543 16.26 18.80 -3.40
CA ASP A 543 17.72 18.70 -3.45
C ASP A 543 18.18 17.60 -4.42
N GLY A 544 17.28 17.11 -5.29
CA GLY A 544 17.52 15.97 -6.17
C GLY A 544 17.44 14.61 -5.46
N ILE A 545 17.97 13.58 -6.12
CA ILE A 545 17.93 12.19 -5.68
C ILE A 545 19.32 11.56 -5.48
N SER A 546 20.38 12.13 -6.04
CA SER A 546 21.73 11.53 -6.05
C SER A 546 22.32 11.34 -4.64
N LYS A 547 22.06 12.28 -3.73
CA LYS A 547 22.64 12.33 -2.37
C LYS A 547 21.81 11.63 -1.30
N LEU A 548 20.67 11.05 -1.67
CA LEU A 548 19.77 10.43 -0.70
C LEU A 548 20.39 9.16 -0.10
N LYS A 549 20.44 9.10 1.23
CA LYS A 549 20.86 7.92 2.01
C LYS A 549 19.62 7.32 2.69
N GLN A 550 19.61 5.99 2.87
CA GLN A 550 18.53 5.26 3.55
C GLN A 550 17.13 5.59 2.99
N VAL A 551 16.98 5.42 1.67
CA VAL A 551 15.74 5.78 0.96
C VAL A 551 14.63 4.79 1.28
N THR A 552 13.54 5.30 1.87
CA THR A 552 12.34 4.51 2.19
C THR A 552 11.63 4.01 0.92
N GLY A 553 10.91 2.89 1.01
CA GLY A 553 10.14 2.36 -0.13
C GLY A 553 9.13 3.36 -0.71
N ARG A 554 8.54 4.22 0.13
CA ARG A 554 7.67 5.32 -0.32
C ARG A 554 8.42 6.32 -1.21
N ALA A 555 9.64 6.69 -0.83
CA ALA A 555 10.45 7.61 -1.61
C ALA A 555 10.92 6.98 -2.94
N GLN A 556 11.23 5.68 -2.96
CA GLN A 556 11.56 4.97 -4.22
C GLN A 556 10.36 4.95 -5.16
N ARG A 557 9.15 4.66 -4.66
CA ARG A 557 7.91 4.72 -5.45
C ARG A 557 7.62 6.11 -5.98
N ASP A 558 7.86 7.17 -5.21
CA ASP A 558 7.68 8.54 -5.70
C ASP A 558 8.70 8.90 -6.81
N MET A 559 9.93 8.37 -6.77
CA MET A 559 10.90 8.54 -7.87
C MET A 559 10.46 7.80 -9.15
N GLN A 560 9.95 6.58 -9.00
CA GLN A 560 9.45 5.74 -10.11
C GLN A 560 8.42 6.49 -10.97
N ARG A 561 7.56 7.31 -10.36
CA ARG A 561 6.53 8.10 -11.06
C ARG A 561 7.09 9.10 -12.06
N TYR A 562 8.30 9.61 -11.86
CA TYR A 562 8.83 10.72 -12.65
C TYR A 562 9.96 10.32 -13.60
N ILE A 563 10.67 9.23 -13.30
CA ILE A 563 11.97 8.92 -13.90
C ILE A 563 11.97 8.95 -15.44
N VAL A 564 10.98 8.35 -16.10
CA VAL A 564 10.90 8.26 -17.57
C VAL A 564 10.80 9.64 -18.19
N ALA A 565 9.94 10.51 -17.65
CA ALA A 565 9.77 11.88 -18.14
C ALA A 565 11.03 12.73 -17.90
N LEU A 566 11.74 12.51 -16.79
CA LEU A 566 12.92 13.30 -16.44
C LEU A 566 14.16 12.92 -17.24
N ILE A 567 14.31 11.67 -17.66
CA ILE A 567 15.42 11.26 -18.52
C ILE A 567 15.15 11.48 -20.01
N ALA A 568 13.88 11.76 -20.38
CA ALA A 568 13.49 12.03 -21.76
C ALA A 568 14.30 13.19 -22.35
N ASP A 569 14.62 13.06 -23.64
CA ASP A 569 15.45 13.98 -24.44
C ASP A 569 16.91 14.18 -23.95
N ALA A 570 17.27 13.80 -22.71
CA ALA A 570 18.62 13.94 -22.16
C ALA A 570 19.46 12.67 -22.25
N ALA A 571 18.88 11.52 -21.90
CA ALA A 571 19.53 10.22 -22.05
C ALA A 571 19.46 9.72 -23.50
N PRO A 572 20.35 8.80 -23.92
CA PRO A 572 20.22 8.12 -25.20
C PRO A 572 18.84 7.45 -25.36
N ARG A 573 18.25 7.56 -26.56
CA ARG A 573 16.89 7.08 -26.85
C ARG A 573 16.66 5.64 -26.37
N SER A 574 17.57 4.73 -26.69
CA SER A 574 17.48 3.32 -26.32
C SER A 574 17.54 3.08 -24.80
N VAL A 575 18.29 3.92 -24.06
CA VAL A 575 18.32 3.85 -22.59
C VAL A 575 16.96 4.27 -22.01
N VAL A 576 16.33 5.31 -22.56
CA VAL A 576 14.98 5.71 -22.16
C VAL A 576 13.97 4.60 -22.43
N ILE A 577 14.04 3.96 -23.61
CA ILE A 577 13.19 2.82 -23.97
C ILE A 577 13.39 1.67 -22.97
N ALA A 578 14.63 1.28 -22.67
CA ALA A 578 14.92 0.21 -21.72
C ALA A 578 14.37 0.51 -20.31
N VAL A 579 14.54 1.73 -19.81
CA VAL A 579 14.02 2.14 -18.51
C VAL A 579 12.49 2.19 -18.50
N ARG A 580 11.88 2.74 -19.56
CA ARG A 580 10.41 2.78 -19.73
C ARG A 580 9.84 1.35 -19.82
N ALA A 581 10.48 0.44 -20.54
CA ALA A 581 10.06 -0.96 -20.64
C ALA A 581 9.97 -1.62 -19.25
N LEU A 582 11.00 -1.44 -18.42
CA LEU A 582 10.96 -1.93 -17.03
C LEU A 582 9.93 -1.17 -16.17
N MET A 583 9.61 0.09 -16.48
CA MET A 583 8.54 0.81 -15.78
C MET A 583 7.15 0.29 -16.15
N ASP A 584 6.89 0.04 -17.43
CA ASP A 584 5.64 -0.57 -17.90
C ASP A 584 5.48 -1.98 -17.31
N PHE A 585 6.55 -2.80 -17.33
CA PHE A 585 6.58 -4.11 -16.66
C PHE A 585 6.13 -4.02 -15.19
N ARG A 586 6.67 -3.05 -14.42
CA ARG A 586 6.32 -2.87 -13.01
C ARG A 586 4.86 -2.48 -12.81
N TYR A 587 4.32 -1.59 -13.64
CA TYR A 587 2.94 -1.14 -13.50
C TYR A 587 1.95 -2.25 -13.84
N ILE A 588 2.21 -3.01 -14.92
CA ILE A 588 1.34 -4.10 -15.37
C ILE A 588 1.38 -5.28 -14.39
N SER A 589 2.57 -5.67 -13.91
CA SER A 589 2.75 -6.82 -13.00
C SER A 589 2.14 -6.61 -11.61
N GLN A 590 1.69 -5.39 -11.30
CA GLN A 590 1.04 -5.03 -10.05
C GLN A 590 -0.49 -5.05 -10.12
N ALA A 591 -1.09 -5.48 -11.23
CA ALA A 591 -2.54 -5.62 -11.33
C ALA A 591 -3.06 -6.67 -10.33
N THR A 592 -4.18 -6.37 -9.67
CA THR A 592 -4.88 -7.32 -8.80
C THR A 592 -5.60 -8.42 -9.59
N THR A 593 -5.90 -8.14 -10.86
CA THR A 593 -6.55 -9.04 -11.78
C THR A 593 -5.74 -9.03 -13.07
N ILE A 594 -5.21 -10.18 -13.47
CA ILE A 594 -4.35 -10.34 -14.65
C ILE A 594 -5.05 -11.32 -15.59
N ASP A 595 -5.17 -10.97 -16.86
CA ASP A 595 -5.64 -11.87 -17.90
C ASP A 595 -4.56 -12.11 -18.96
N GLU A 596 -4.92 -12.83 -20.02
CA GLU A 596 -3.98 -13.17 -21.10
C GLU A 596 -3.37 -11.92 -21.78
N ALA A 597 -4.14 -10.85 -21.96
CA ALA A 597 -3.64 -9.60 -22.55
C ALA A 597 -2.63 -8.92 -21.63
N HIS A 598 -2.86 -8.95 -20.31
CA HIS A 598 -1.89 -8.47 -19.35
C HIS A 598 -0.60 -9.31 -19.36
N CYS A 599 -0.69 -10.65 -19.43
CA CYS A 599 0.49 -11.53 -19.54
C CYS A 599 1.32 -11.19 -20.79
N GLN A 600 0.68 -10.99 -21.94
CA GLN A 600 1.36 -10.57 -23.17
C GLN A 600 2.05 -9.21 -23.02
N LYS A 601 1.40 -8.23 -22.37
CA LYS A 601 2.01 -6.92 -22.10
C LYS A 601 3.23 -7.03 -21.16
N ILE A 602 3.19 -7.91 -20.16
CA ILE A 602 4.34 -8.19 -19.26
C ILE A 602 5.52 -8.75 -20.07
N LEU A 603 5.28 -9.79 -20.87
CA LEU A 603 6.31 -10.41 -21.71
C LEU A 603 6.86 -9.42 -22.76
N GLY A 604 5.98 -8.64 -23.38
CA GLY A 604 6.36 -7.60 -24.34
C GLY A 604 7.26 -6.54 -23.72
N ALA A 605 6.94 -6.08 -22.51
CA ALA A 605 7.77 -5.12 -21.78
C ALA A 605 9.16 -5.68 -21.44
N LEU A 606 9.26 -6.94 -21.01
CA LEU A 606 10.58 -7.58 -20.79
C LEU A 606 11.34 -7.74 -22.09
N LYS A 607 10.70 -8.22 -23.16
CA LYS A 607 11.32 -8.37 -24.47
C LYS A 607 11.92 -7.05 -24.96
N GLU A 608 11.16 -5.96 -24.88
CA GLU A 608 11.61 -4.64 -25.31
C GLU A 608 12.77 -4.11 -24.46
N PHE A 609 12.79 -4.41 -23.15
CA PHE A 609 13.96 -4.15 -22.31
C PHE A 609 15.19 -4.92 -22.82
N HIS A 610 15.07 -6.21 -23.08
CA HIS A 610 16.19 -7.05 -23.55
C HIS A 610 16.73 -6.61 -24.91
N GLU A 611 15.88 -6.11 -25.81
CA GLU A 611 16.28 -5.54 -27.11
C GLU A 611 17.13 -4.27 -26.96
N HIS A 612 16.92 -3.47 -25.92
CA HIS A 612 17.57 -2.16 -25.77
C HIS A 612 18.63 -2.08 -24.67
N LYS A 613 18.65 -3.03 -23.73
CA LYS A 613 19.49 -2.93 -22.52
C LYS A 613 20.99 -2.83 -22.83
N GLN A 614 21.47 -3.40 -23.93
CA GLN A 614 22.90 -3.36 -24.27
C GLN A 614 23.41 -1.93 -24.45
N GLU A 615 22.53 -1.01 -24.83
CA GLU A 615 22.84 0.42 -24.94
C GLU A 615 23.16 1.06 -23.58
N ILE A 616 22.68 0.50 -22.47
CA ILE A 616 23.05 0.93 -21.11
C ILE A 616 24.54 0.65 -20.85
N ILE A 617 25.07 -0.46 -21.36
CA ILE A 617 26.51 -0.77 -21.30
C ILE A 617 27.27 0.08 -22.32
N ALA A 618 26.80 0.16 -23.56
CA ALA A 618 27.46 0.90 -24.64
C ALA A 618 27.65 2.39 -24.34
N CYS A 619 26.68 3.02 -23.67
CA CYS A 619 26.80 4.42 -23.23
C CYS A 619 27.56 4.60 -21.89
N GLY A 620 28.07 3.51 -21.30
CA GLY A 620 28.82 3.53 -20.05
C GLY A 620 27.98 3.82 -18.80
N ALA A 621 26.67 3.61 -18.85
CA ALA A 621 25.76 3.83 -17.72
C ALA A 621 25.77 2.67 -16.71
N ARG A 622 26.07 1.45 -17.16
CA ARG A 622 26.26 0.28 -16.28
C ARG A 622 27.63 0.35 -15.59
N ARG A 623 27.68 0.82 -14.35
CA ARG A 623 28.94 0.96 -13.58
C ARG A 623 28.99 0.14 -12.30
N GLY A 624 30.19 -0.26 -11.90
CA GLY A 624 30.45 -0.88 -10.59
C GLY A 624 30.25 0.11 -9.44
N ALA A 625 29.59 -0.32 -8.36
CA ALA A 625 29.26 0.58 -7.24
C ALA A 625 30.51 1.19 -6.58
N LYS A 626 31.56 0.38 -6.40
CA LYS A 626 32.85 0.75 -5.80
C LYS A 626 33.87 1.20 -6.85
N SER A 627 34.10 0.38 -7.87
CA SER A 627 35.13 0.64 -8.90
C SER A 627 34.79 1.82 -9.81
N LYS A 628 33.51 2.18 -9.95
CA LYS A 628 32.98 3.18 -10.91
C LYS A 628 33.30 2.89 -12.38
N GLN A 629 33.99 1.79 -12.67
CA GLN A 629 34.28 1.30 -14.00
C GLN A 629 33.01 0.79 -14.67
N VAL A 630 32.97 0.88 -16.00
CA VAL A 630 31.89 0.29 -16.80
C VAL A 630 31.98 -1.23 -16.70
N LEU A 631 30.84 -1.88 -16.45
CA LEU A 631 30.75 -3.33 -16.46
C LEU A 631 30.14 -3.79 -17.78
N ASP A 632 30.74 -4.82 -18.36
CA ASP A 632 30.33 -5.48 -19.61
C ASP A 632 29.32 -6.62 -19.39
N ASN A 633 28.98 -6.89 -18.13
CA ASN A 633 28.08 -7.96 -17.72
C ASN A 633 26.87 -7.43 -16.93
N TRP A 634 25.81 -8.21 -16.94
CA TRP A 634 24.63 -7.94 -16.13
C TRP A 634 24.85 -8.44 -14.71
N HIS A 635 24.96 -9.76 -14.53
CA HIS A 635 25.12 -10.42 -13.22
C HIS A 635 24.14 -9.86 -12.16
N ILE A 636 22.91 -9.52 -12.58
CA ILE A 636 21.86 -8.95 -11.72
C ILE A 636 20.81 -10.05 -11.48
N PRO A 637 20.80 -10.71 -10.31
CA PRO A 637 19.85 -11.78 -10.02
C PRO A 637 18.39 -11.36 -10.23
N LYS A 638 18.08 -10.10 -9.91
CA LYS A 638 16.73 -9.56 -10.01
C LYS A 638 16.20 -9.54 -11.46
N LEU A 639 17.07 -9.44 -12.47
CA LEU A 639 16.66 -9.51 -13.88
C LEU A 639 16.26 -10.94 -14.28
N GLU A 640 16.99 -11.94 -13.80
CA GLU A 640 16.62 -13.35 -14.00
C GLU A 640 15.28 -13.67 -13.33
N LEU A 641 15.07 -13.20 -12.10
CA LEU A 641 13.80 -13.42 -11.38
C LEU A 641 12.60 -12.75 -12.07
N MET A 642 12.79 -11.67 -12.83
CA MET A 642 11.71 -11.06 -13.62
C MET A 642 11.20 -11.99 -14.73
N GLN A 643 12.04 -12.87 -15.27
CA GLN A 643 11.64 -13.86 -16.28
C GLN A 643 10.67 -14.91 -15.72
N SER A 644 10.58 -15.03 -14.38
CA SER A 644 9.64 -15.94 -13.72
C SER A 644 8.29 -15.29 -13.39
N VAL A 645 8.10 -13.98 -13.63
CA VAL A 645 6.87 -13.27 -13.23
C VAL A 645 5.63 -13.78 -13.95
N GLU A 646 5.63 -13.80 -15.28
CA GLU A 646 4.47 -14.28 -16.05
C GLU A 646 4.19 -15.79 -15.82
N PRO A 647 5.20 -16.68 -15.84
CA PRO A 647 4.99 -18.08 -15.51
C PRO A 647 4.39 -18.28 -14.11
N SER A 648 4.87 -17.53 -13.12
CA SER A 648 4.33 -17.60 -11.76
C SER A 648 2.90 -17.06 -11.68
N ILE A 649 2.51 -16.04 -12.46
CA ILE A 649 1.12 -15.55 -12.46
C ILE A 649 0.14 -16.67 -12.83
N ARG A 650 0.46 -17.46 -13.86
CA ARG A 650 -0.39 -18.59 -14.27
C ARG A 650 -0.51 -19.64 -13.17
N GLN A 651 0.60 -19.90 -12.48
CA GLN A 651 0.68 -20.90 -11.42
C GLN A 651 -0.02 -20.47 -10.13
N VAL A 652 0.17 -19.24 -9.68
CA VAL A 652 -0.19 -18.80 -8.31
C VAL A 652 -1.08 -17.55 -8.26
N GLY A 653 -1.61 -17.06 -9.38
CA GLY A 653 -2.46 -15.86 -9.40
C GLY A 653 -1.67 -14.55 -9.42
N SER A 654 -2.31 -13.42 -9.08
CA SER A 654 -1.63 -12.11 -9.03
C SER A 654 -0.45 -12.14 -8.05
N LEU A 655 0.71 -11.66 -8.45
CA LEU A 655 1.89 -11.65 -7.57
C LEU A 655 1.83 -10.58 -6.46
N LEU A 656 0.91 -9.62 -6.57
CA LEU A 656 0.72 -8.61 -5.54
C LEU A 656 0.32 -9.23 -4.19
N GLN A 657 -0.33 -10.40 -4.23
CA GLN A 657 -0.75 -11.13 -3.03
C GLN A 657 0.43 -11.69 -2.22
N TRP A 658 1.63 -11.73 -2.81
CA TRP A 658 2.88 -12.24 -2.21
C TRP A 658 3.85 -11.12 -1.81
N SER A 659 3.40 -9.86 -1.81
CA SER A 659 4.30 -8.75 -1.48
C SER A 659 4.72 -8.72 0.00
N ALA A 660 6.02 -8.48 0.21
CA ALA A 660 6.62 -8.28 1.52
C ALA A 660 6.24 -6.95 2.19
N ASP A 661 5.57 -6.01 1.50
CA ASP A 661 5.05 -4.77 2.11
C ASP A 661 4.20 -5.09 3.38
N THR A 662 3.39 -6.16 3.32
CA THR A 662 2.54 -6.59 4.43
C THR A 662 3.36 -7.20 5.58
N THR A 663 4.36 -8.02 5.26
CA THR A 663 5.16 -8.73 6.27
C THR A 663 6.19 -7.80 6.93
N GLU A 664 6.76 -6.84 6.18
CA GLU A 664 7.54 -5.73 6.74
C GLU A 664 6.73 -4.89 7.73
N HIS A 665 5.46 -4.59 7.41
CA HIS A 665 4.58 -3.92 8.36
C HIS A 665 4.24 -4.80 9.56
N ALA A 666 4.06 -6.10 9.35
CA ALA A 666 3.84 -7.06 10.43
C ALA A 666 5.04 -7.08 11.39
N HIS A 667 6.29 -6.98 10.92
CA HIS A 667 7.47 -6.86 11.79
C HIS A 667 7.41 -5.67 12.74
N ILE A 668 6.82 -4.55 12.34
CA ILE A 668 6.60 -3.42 13.26
C ILE A 668 5.70 -3.86 14.40
N THR A 669 4.51 -4.37 14.07
CA THR A 669 3.50 -4.69 15.09
C THR A 669 3.77 -5.94 15.91
N LEU A 670 4.54 -6.89 15.38
CA LEU A 670 4.78 -8.21 15.96
C LEU A 670 6.18 -8.36 16.57
N ILE A 671 7.14 -7.50 16.22
CA ILE A 671 8.52 -7.57 16.75
C ILE A 671 8.94 -6.25 17.37
N LYS A 672 8.85 -5.13 16.63
CA LYS A 672 9.38 -3.84 17.09
C LYS A 672 8.55 -3.25 18.24
N ASP A 673 7.23 -3.10 18.08
CA ASP A 673 6.38 -2.56 19.14
C ASP A 673 6.44 -3.41 20.43
N PRO A 674 6.40 -4.76 20.37
CA PRO A 674 6.59 -5.60 21.56
C PRO A 674 7.97 -5.46 22.19
N ALA A 675 9.03 -5.37 21.38
CA ALA A 675 10.39 -5.22 21.88
C ALA A 675 10.64 -3.84 22.50
N ASP A 676 10.07 -2.77 21.93
CA ASP A 676 10.10 -1.41 22.48
C ASP A 676 9.37 -1.33 23.83
N SER A 677 8.41 -2.24 24.06
CA SER A 677 7.68 -2.39 25.33
C SER A 677 8.38 -3.33 26.32
N SER A 678 9.56 -3.86 25.97
CA SER A 678 10.34 -4.78 26.80
C SER A 678 11.35 -4.04 27.67
N ASN A 679 11.87 -4.69 28.71
CA ASN A 679 13.00 -4.17 29.48
C ASN A 679 14.35 -4.36 28.76
N ASN A 680 14.33 -4.83 27.51
CA ASN A 680 15.51 -5.00 26.68
C ASN A 680 16.51 -6.06 27.21
N ILE A 681 16.09 -7.00 28.06
CA ILE A 681 16.89 -8.15 28.53
C ILE A 681 16.13 -9.43 28.21
N ASN A 682 16.72 -10.40 27.50
CA ASN A 682 15.98 -11.60 27.04
C ASN A 682 14.68 -11.24 26.31
N TYR A 683 14.79 -10.35 25.31
CA TYR A 683 13.63 -9.72 24.68
C TYR A 683 12.73 -10.71 23.94
N ASP A 684 13.24 -11.83 23.42
CA ASP A 684 12.44 -12.84 22.70
C ASP A 684 11.28 -13.38 23.55
N ALA A 685 11.55 -13.78 24.80
CA ALA A 685 10.52 -14.24 25.72
C ALA A 685 9.48 -13.15 26.04
N GLN A 686 9.92 -11.90 26.15
CA GLN A 686 9.03 -10.77 26.42
C GLN A 686 8.15 -10.42 25.22
N ILE A 687 8.68 -10.53 24.00
CA ILE A 687 7.90 -10.43 22.75
C ILE A 687 6.80 -11.50 22.77
N CYS A 688 7.14 -12.76 23.07
CA CYS A 688 6.15 -13.85 23.14
C CYS A 688 5.04 -13.56 24.16
N TRP A 689 5.38 -13.14 25.38
CA TRP A 689 4.38 -12.82 26.41
C TRP A 689 3.53 -11.60 26.07
N PHE A 690 4.11 -10.59 25.43
CA PHE A 690 3.37 -9.42 24.99
C PHE A 690 2.33 -9.80 23.93
N LEU A 691 2.73 -10.59 22.93
CA LEU A 691 1.84 -11.05 21.87
C LEU A 691 0.72 -11.96 22.38
N ASP A 692 1.04 -12.89 23.30
CA ASP A 692 0.03 -13.74 23.93
C ASP A 692 -1.09 -12.92 24.58
N ARG A 693 -0.72 -11.93 25.41
CA ARG A 693 -1.70 -11.03 26.04
C ARG A 693 -2.48 -10.21 25.02
N ARG A 694 -1.80 -9.60 24.04
CA ARG A 694 -2.43 -8.75 23.02
C ARG A 694 -3.45 -9.53 22.19
N GLU A 695 -3.13 -10.77 21.81
CA GLU A 695 -4.02 -11.63 21.05
C GLU A 695 -5.21 -12.12 21.88
N LYS A 696 -5.00 -12.48 23.16
CA LYS A 696 -6.09 -12.78 24.11
C LYS A 696 -7.06 -11.60 24.22
N CYS A 697 -6.53 -10.40 24.43
CA CYS A 697 -7.34 -9.19 24.51
C CYS A 697 -8.14 -8.94 23.23
N ARG A 698 -7.50 -9.10 22.07
CA ARG A 698 -8.16 -8.93 20.77
C ARG A 698 -9.29 -9.95 20.56
N ASN A 699 -9.03 -11.24 20.82
CA ASN A 699 -10.06 -12.27 20.66
C ASN A 699 -11.22 -12.07 21.62
N PHE A 700 -10.95 -11.64 22.85
CA PHE A 700 -11.98 -11.29 23.82
C PHE A 700 -12.81 -10.10 23.34
N GLN A 701 -12.17 -9.02 22.88
CA GLN A 701 -12.84 -7.85 22.32
C GLN A 701 -13.76 -8.22 21.15
N ILE A 702 -13.30 -9.06 20.22
CA ILE A 702 -14.11 -9.54 19.09
C ILE A 702 -15.35 -10.28 19.60
N ALA A 703 -15.15 -11.20 20.55
CA ALA A 703 -16.23 -11.98 21.12
C ALA A 703 -17.29 -11.11 21.82
N THR A 704 -16.85 -10.22 22.72
CA THR A 704 -17.77 -9.36 23.48
C THR A 704 -18.49 -8.37 22.58
N SER A 705 -17.83 -7.84 21.55
CA SER A 705 -18.45 -6.85 20.65
C SER A 705 -19.56 -7.47 19.80
N ILE A 706 -19.35 -8.67 19.25
CA ILE A 706 -20.40 -9.33 18.46
C ILE A 706 -21.59 -9.71 19.35
N ILE A 707 -21.35 -10.23 20.57
CA ILE A 707 -22.45 -10.54 21.51
C ILE A 707 -23.24 -9.28 21.88
N ALA A 708 -22.57 -8.19 22.21
CA ALA A 708 -23.21 -6.93 22.54
C ALA A 708 -24.11 -6.42 21.39
N HIS A 709 -23.63 -6.50 20.14
CA HIS A 709 -24.43 -6.14 18.97
C HIS A 709 -25.66 -7.03 18.77
N THR A 710 -25.51 -8.35 18.94
CA THR A 710 -26.65 -9.28 18.82
C THR A 710 -27.71 -9.02 19.91
N GLN A 711 -27.28 -8.72 21.14
CA GLN A 711 -28.20 -8.38 22.24
C GLN A 711 -28.93 -7.05 22.00
N SER A 712 -28.25 -6.00 21.53
CA SER A 712 -28.89 -4.71 21.21
C SER A 712 -29.93 -4.81 20.09
N GLN A 713 -29.71 -5.65 19.07
CA GLN A 713 -30.69 -5.89 18.01
C GLN A 713 -31.94 -6.62 18.54
N SER A 714 -31.78 -7.57 19.44
CA SER A 714 -32.90 -8.31 20.04
C SER A 714 -33.80 -7.45 20.95
N GLN A 715 -33.25 -6.37 21.54
CA GLN A 715 -34.01 -5.41 22.35
C GLN A 715 -34.74 -4.34 21.51
N ALA A 716 -34.18 -3.95 20.35
CA ALA A 716 -34.82 -3.00 19.44
C ALA A 716 -36.03 -3.58 18.69
N SER A 717 -36.07 -4.90 18.48
CA SER A 717 -37.23 -5.60 17.91
C SER A 717 -38.34 -5.84 18.93
N THR A 718 -38.05 -5.87 20.24
CA THR A 718 -39.06 -6.00 21.30
C THR A 718 -39.67 -4.66 21.72
N SER A 719 -39.05 -3.51 21.41
CA SER A 719 -39.62 -2.19 21.70
C SER A 719 -40.55 -1.64 20.60
N ARG A 720 -40.76 -2.39 19.50
CA ARG A 720 -41.70 -2.02 18.42
C ARG A 720 -43.05 -2.73 18.51
N THR A 721 -43.28 -3.56 19.53
CA THR A 721 -44.52 -4.35 19.70
C THR A 721 -45.39 -3.95 20.89
N THR A 722 -45.15 -2.77 21.48
CA THR A 722 -46.06 -2.18 22.47
C THR A 722 -46.61 -0.86 21.96
N ASP A 723 -47.44 -0.92 20.93
CA ASP A 723 -48.65 -0.10 20.80
C ASP A 723 -49.54 -0.64 19.68
N ALA A 724 -50.85 -0.61 19.92
CA ALA A 724 -51.96 -1.06 19.07
C ALA A 724 -52.30 -2.56 19.06
N SER A 725 -53.19 -2.92 19.98
CA SER A 725 -54.17 -4.00 19.83
C SER A 725 -55.19 -3.68 18.72
N SER A 726 -55.33 -4.53 17.69
CA SER A 726 -56.60 -5.16 17.27
C SER A 726 -56.51 -5.78 15.85
N GLU A 727 -56.95 -7.04 15.78
CA GLU A 727 -57.61 -7.73 14.66
C GLU A 727 -56.83 -8.09 13.37
N HIS A 728 -56.75 -9.40 13.18
CA HIS A 728 -56.41 -10.23 12.03
C HIS A 728 -56.46 -9.61 10.62
N HIS A 729 -55.38 -9.81 9.86
CA HIS A 729 -55.45 -10.43 8.52
C HIS A 729 -54.08 -11.02 8.11
N ASP A 730 -54.10 -12.26 7.62
CA ASP A 730 -52.97 -12.94 6.98
C ASP A 730 -52.55 -12.20 5.70
N GLU A 731 -51.26 -11.91 5.56
CA GLU A 731 -50.56 -11.89 4.26
C GLU A 731 -49.04 -12.02 4.47
N SER A 732 -48.45 -12.99 3.77
CA SER A 732 -47.02 -13.31 3.77
C SER A 732 -46.21 -12.24 3.05
N HIS A 733 -45.32 -11.56 3.77
CA HIS A 733 -44.30 -10.69 3.19
C HIS A 733 -42.90 -11.27 3.40
N ASP A 734 -42.21 -11.48 2.27
CA ASP A 734 -40.78 -11.73 2.18
C ASP A 734 -39.99 -10.54 2.77
N GLU A 735 -39.40 -10.72 3.95
CA GLU A 735 -38.42 -9.77 4.49
C GLU A 735 -37.03 -10.03 3.89
N ASP A 736 -36.48 -9.01 3.26
CA ASP A 736 -35.17 -8.99 2.61
C ASP A 736 -34.02 -9.19 3.63
N PRO A 737 -33.28 -10.31 3.61
CA PRO A 737 -32.22 -10.63 4.58
C PRO A 737 -30.92 -9.85 4.36
N HIS A 738 -30.92 -8.84 3.48
CA HIS A 738 -29.73 -8.06 3.13
C HIS A 738 -29.50 -6.78 3.96
N ALA A 739 -30.54 -6.20 4.58
CA ALA A 739 -30.38 -4.97 5.37
C ALA A 739 -29.69 -5.21 6.73
N ASP A 740 -30.02 -6.28 7.44
CA ASP A 740 -29.59 -6.55 8.83
C ASP A 740 -28.10 -6.92 8.99
N LYS A 741 -27.46 -7.40 7.92
CA LYS A 741 -26.03 -7.80 7.95
C LYS A 741 -25.06 -6.63 7.75
N SER A 742 -25.56 -5.47 7.32
CA SER A 742 -24.74 -4.27 7.09
C SER A 742 -24.32 -3.61 8.42
N ASN A 743 -25.21 -3.59 9.42
CA ASN A 743 -24.98 -2.96 10.72
C ASN A 743 -23.97 -3.73 11.61
N LEU A 744 -23.90 -5.06 11.49
CA LEU A 744 -22.89 -5.86 12.20
C LEU A 744 -21.48 -5.56 11.69
N GLN A 745 -21.35 -5.35 10.37
CA GLN A 745 -20.08 -5.01 9.74
C GLN A 745 -19.57 -3.63 10.21
N THR A 746 -20.45 -2.63 10.35
CA THR A 746 -20.07 -1.27 10.77
C THR A 746 -19.49 -1.22 12.19
N GLY A 747 -20.06 -1.95 13.16
CA GLY A 747 -19.52 -2.03 14.52
C GLY A 747 -18.24 -2.87 14.65
N LEU A 748 -18.05 -3.83 13.76
CA LEU A 748 -16.82 -4.63 13.64
C LEU A 748 -15.70 -3.90 12.90
N ASP A 749 -16.05 -3.02 11.95
CA ASP A 749 -15.13 -2.16 11.23
C ASP A 749 -14.50 -1.09 12.15
N ASP A 750 -15.15 -0.71 13.26
CA ASP A 750 -14.56 0.14 14.31
C ASP A 750 -13.49 -0.58 15.14
N LEU A 751 -13.57 -1.91 15.29
CA LEU A 751 -12.60 -2.70 16.06
C LEU A 751 -11.26 -2.85 15.34
N TRP A 752 -11.30 -2.86 14.00
CA TRP A 752 -10.16 -3.14 13.12
C TRP A 752 -9.95 -2.06 12.06
N GLY A 753 -10.64 -0.93 12.19
CA GLY A 753 -10.52 0.19 11.28
C GLY A 753 -9.12 0.80 11.40
N PRO A 754 -8.50 1.24 10.30
CA PRO A 754 -7.36 2.14 10.44
C PRO A 754 -7.81 3.34 11.30
N LYS A 755 -7.03 3.72 12.33
CA LYS A 755 -7.25 4.98 13.10
C LYS A 755 -7.40 6.21 12.20
N ARG A 756 -6.97 6.08 10.93
CA ARG A 756 -7.18 7.02 9.84
C ARG A 756 -8.16 6.41 8.84
N VAL A 757 -9.45 6.71 8.99
CA VAL A 757 -10.47 6.35 7.99
C VAL A 757 -10.18 7.12 6.71
N VAL A 758 -9.85 6.41 5.63
CA VAL A 758 -9.82 7.04 4.30
C VAL A 758 -11.25 7.49 4.02
N THR A 759 -11.45 8.80 3.89
CA THR A 759 -12.79 9.34 3.60
C THR A 759 -13.25 8.78 2.25
N ASP A 760 -14.40 8.12 2.27
CA ASP A 760 -15.08 7.64 1.07
C ASP A 760 -16.06 8.73 0.62
N PHE A 761 -15.65 9.51 -0.39
CA PHE A 761 -16.48 10.57 -0.94
C PHE A 761 -17.65 10.04 -1.77
N PHE A 762 -17.61 8.79 -2.25
CA PHE A 762 -18.76 8.17 -2.91
C PHE A 762 -19.88 7.94 -1.90
N LYS A 763 -19.58 7.27 -0.79
CA LYS A 763 -20.56 7.07 0.30
C LYS A 763 -21.07 8.39 0.87
N LYS A 764 -20.17 9.36 1.08
CA LYS A 764 -20.56 10.68 1.59
C LYS A 764 -21.49 11.42 0.63
N ALA A 765 -21.23 11.34 -0.68
CA ALA A 765 -22.11 11.93 -1.68
C ALA A 765 -23.49 11.26 -1.73
N GLU A 766 -23.53 9.92 -1.64
CA GLU A 766 -24.78 9.15 -1.58
C GLU A 766 -25.63 9.59 -0.37
N GLN A 767 -25.03 9.64 0.83
CA GLN A 767 -25.70 10.11 2.06
C GLN A 767 -26.23 11.53 1.95
N LEU A 768 -25.47 12.44 1.32
CA LEU A 768 -25.90 13.84 1.14
C LEU A 768 -26.96 14.01 0.05
N SER A 769 -27.04 13.07 -0.90
CA SER A 769 -28.00 13.14 -2.01
C SER A 769 -29.43 12.79 -1.59
N SER A 770 -29.57 11.95 -0.55
CA SER A 770 -30.86 11.53 0.02
C SER A 770 -31.40 12.49 1.07
N ASP A 771 -30.58 13.39 1.60
CA ASP A 771 -30.97 14.38 2.60
C ASP A 771 -31.61 15.63 1.94
N ILE A 772 -32.86 15.92 2.31
CA ILE A 772 -33.66 17.03 1.76
C ILE A 772 -33.29 18.36 2.44
N GLU A 773 -32.71 18.34 3.64
CA GLU A 773 -32.38 19.54 4.42
C GLU A 773 -31.04 20.18 4.02
N VAL A 774 -30.23 19.49 3.21
CA VAL A 774 -28.90 19.98 2.80
C VAL A 774 -29.01 21.06 1.72
N ALA A 775 -28.40 22.22 1.98
CA ALA A 775 -28.33 23.32 1.03
C ALA A 775 -27.63 22.92 -0.28
N ARG A 776 -28.31 23.13 -1.41
CA ARG A 776 -27.79 22.87 -2.77
C ARG A 776 -27.08 24.10 -3.35
N PRO A 777 -26.09 23.92 -4.25
CA PRO A 777 -25.57 22.64 -4.75
C PRO A 777 -24.72 21.88 -3.74
N LEU A 778 -24.77 20.54 -3.83
CA LEU A 778 -23.98 19.65 -2.97
C LEU A 778 -22.49 19.85 -3.24
N ARG A 779 -21.71 20.08 -2.19
CA ARG A 779 -20.24 20.23 -2.29
C ARG A 779 -19.52 18.90 -2.40
N THR A 780 -20.21 17.80 -2.13
CA THR A 780 -19.72 16.44 -2.33
C THR A 780 -20.72 15.73 -3.23
N PHE A 781 -20.28 15.29 -4.40
CA PHE A 781 -21.14 14.68 -5.41
C PHE A 781 -20.36 13.70 -6.28
N VAL A 782 -21.06 12.76 -6.91
CA VAL A 782 -20.47 11.77 -7.82
C VAL A 782 -20.81 12.16 -9.25
N VAL A 783 -19.82 12.05 -10.14
CA VAL A 783 -20.03 12.15 -11.59
C VAL A 783 -19.24 11.05 -12.32
N GLY A 784 -19.97 10.17 -13.02
CA GLY A 784 -19.38 8.99 -13.64
C GLY A 784 -18.63 8.15 -12.61
N ALA A 785 -17.36 7.82 -12.91
CA ALA A 785 -16.49 7.05 -12.02
C ALA A 785 -15.71 7.90 -10.98
N ALA A 786 -16.09 9.17 -10.77
CA ALA A 786 -15.37 10.08 -9.86
C ALA A 786 -16.29 10.72 -8.81
N ALA A 787 -15.83 10.76 -7.56
CA ALA A 787 -16.41 11.58 -6.51
C ALA A 787 -15.61 12.87 -6.35
N ILE A 788 -16.32 13.99 -6.32
CA ILE A 788 -15.77 15.34 -6.22
C ILE A 788 -16.14 15.93 -4.87
N HIS A 789 -15.16 16.54 -4.19
CA HIS A 789 -15.37 17.17 -2.89
C HIS A 789 -14.74 18.57 -2.81
N LEU A 790 -15.58 19.56 -2.51
CA LEU A 790 -15.18 20.92 -2.12
C LEU A 790 -15.30 21.10 -0.61
N ASN A 791 -14.30 21.77 -0.02
CA ASN A 791 -14.33 22.14 1.38
C ASN A 791 -15.51 23.09 1.67
N PHE A 792 -16.06 22.99 2.88
CA PHE A 792 -17.11 23.91 3.35
C PHE A 792 -16.60 25.36 3.42
N ASP A 793 -15.40 25.54 3.96
CA ASP A 793 -14.73 26.84 3.99
C ASP A 793 -14.24 27.21 2.59
N PHE A 794 -14.87 28.23 2.03
CA PHE A 794 -14.42 28.90 0.80
C PHE A 794 -13.08 29.60 1.05
N SER A 795 -12.24 29.65 0.02
CA SER A 795 -10.99 30.42 0.10
C SER A 795 -11.26 31.92 0.04
N ILE A 796 -12.32 32.33 -0.67
CA ILE A 796 -12.83 33.71 -0.70
C ILE A 796 -14.37 33.69 -0.75
N ARG A 797 -15.03 34.32 0.23
CA ARG A 797 -16.49 34.21 0.45
C ARG A 797 -17.35 34.88 -0.59
N ARG A 798 -16.99 36.09 -1.00
CA ARG A 798 -17.76 36.92 -1.92
C ARG A 798 -16.80 37.96 -2.48
N ILE A 799 -16.55 37.90 -3.78
CA ILE A 799 -15.58 38.75 -4.45
C ILE A 799 -16.11 39.14 -5.84
N PRO A 800 -16.01 40.42 -6.25
CA PRO A 800 -16.49 40.83 -7.56
C PRO A 800 -15.74 40.12 -8.69
N VAL A 801 -16.44 39.81 -9.79
CA VAL A 801 -15.86 39.12 -10.97
C VAL A 801 -14.59 39.81 -11.46
N ASP A 802 -14.58 41.13 -11.54
CA ASP A 802 -13.44 41.89 -12.08
C ASP A 802 -12.22 41.83 -11.14
N VAL A 803 -12.45 41.78 -9.82
CA VAL A 803 -11.37 41.59 -8.83
C VAL A 803 -10.82 40.16 -8.90
N VAL A 804 -11.66 39.16 -9.20
CA VAL A 804 -11.20 37.79 -9.46
C VAL A 804 -10.36 37.74 -10.74
N ALA A 805 -10.83 38.38 -11.81
CA ALA A 805 -10.11 38.47 -13.08
C ALA A 805 -8.71 39.06 -12.89
N GLU A 806 -8.58 40.14 -12.13
CA GLU A 806 -7.29 40.75 -11.79
C GLU A 806 -6.44 39.81 -10.92
N LYS A 807 -7.01 39.30 -9.82
CA LYS A 807 -6.30 38.46 -8.84
C LYS A 807 -5.75 37.17 -9.42
N PHE A 808 -6.44 36.58 -10.38
CA PHE A 808 -6.02 35.35 -11.07
C PHE A 808 -5.31 35.62 -12.40
N SER A 809 -5.17 36.89 -12.81
CA SER A 809 -4.62 37.28 -14.11
C SER A 809 -5.37 36.67 -15.30
N LEU A 810 -6.71 36.71 -15.25
CA LEU A 810 -7.64 36.17 -16.23
C LEU A 810 -8.49 37.30 -16.85
N PRO A 811 -7.92 38.13 -17.76
CA PRO A 811 -8.60 39.32 -18.29
C PRO A 811 -9.85 39.00 -19.13
N ASP A 812 -9.99 37.78 -19.64
CA ASP A 812 -11.15 37.35 -20.41
C ASP A 812 -12.21 36.61 -19.57
N LEU A 813 -12.07 36.55 -18.24
CA LEU A 813 -12.97 35.82 -17.34
C LEU A 813 -14.43 36.25 -17.50
N ARG A 814 -14.70 37.55 -17.58
CA ARG A 814 -16.06 38.09 -17.74
C ARG A 814 -16.69 37.67 -19.07
N GLY A 815 -15.94 37.77 -20.17
CA GLY A 815 -16.38 37.27 -21.48
C GLY A 815 -16.60 35.75 -21.49
N ALA A 816 -15.73 34.98 -20.83
CA ALA A 816 -15.88 33.52 -20.71
C ALA A 816 -17.14 33.11 -19.94
N LEU A 817 -17.45 33.82 -18.85
CA LEU A 817 -18.68 33.64 -18.07
C LEU A 817 -19.93 33.99 -18.89
N ALA A 818 -19.89 35.07 -19.68
CA ALA A 818 -21.00 35.44 -20.55
C ALA A 818 -21.26 34.38 -21.65
N ASP A 819 -20.19 33.89 -22.29
CA ASP A 819 -20.28 32.79 -23.27
C ASP A 819 -20.85 31.51 -22.64
N TYR A 820 -20.47 31.19 -21.40
CA TYR A 820 -21.01 30.05 -20.65
C TYR A 820 -22.51 30.20 -20.37
N ILE A 821 -22.96 31.36 -19.87
CA ILE A 821 -24.37 31.60 -19.56
C ILE A 821 -25.24 31.47 -20.82
N GLN A 822 -24.74 31.97 -21.95
CA GLN A 822 -25.44 31.84 -23.23
C GLN A 822 -25.59 30.37 -23.65
N ARG A 823 -24.57 29.53 -23.42
CA ARG A 823 -24.61 28.08 -23.68
C ARG A 823 -25.55 27.33 -22.72
N GLU A 824 -25.52 27.66 -21.43
CA GLU A 824 -26.36 27.01 -20.41
C GLU A 824 -27.86 27.23 -20.70
N GLY A 825 -28.22 28.40 -21.24
CA GLY A 825 -29.59 28.72 -21.68
C GLY A 825 -30.13 27.83 -22.82
N MET A 826 -29.27 27.05 -23.50
CA MET A 826 -29.63 26.14 -24.60
C MET A 826 -29.80 24.67 -24.16
N ALA A 827 -29.89 24.39 -22.85
CA ALA A 827 -30.07 23.05 -22.28
C ALA A 827 -28.94 22.04 -22.60
N GLN A 828 -27.69 22.51 -22.73
CA GLN A 828 -26.51 21.64 -22.87
C GLN A 828 -26.00 21.18 -21.49
N ASN A 829 -25.94 19.86 -21.29
CA ASN A 829 -25.41 19.28 -20.05
C ASN A 829 -23.88 19.25 -20.00
N VAL A 830 -23.23 19.10 -21.16
CA VAL A 830 -21.76 19.04 -21.31
C VAL A 830 -21.30 20.17 -22.24
N HIS A 831 -20.28 20.91 -21.80
CA HIS A 831 -19.68 22.03 -22.51
C HIS A 831 -18.37 21.60 -23.15
N SER A 832 -18.21 21.97 -24.42
CA SER A 832 -16.96 21.79 -25.16
C SER A 832 -16.16 23.10 -25.22
N LEU A 833 -14.83 22.98 -25.18
CA LEU A 833 -13.89 24.08 -25.35
C LEU A 833 -13.86 24.53 -26.82
N ARG A 834 -14.82 25.37 -27.22
CA ARG A 834 -14.96 25.85 -28.61
C ARG A 834 -14.17 27.14 -28.83
N GLY A 835 -13.37 27.17 -29.90
CA GLY A 835 -12.31 28.15 -30.21
C GLY A 835 -12.64 29.65 -30.19
N GLN A 836 -13.91 30.06 -30.21
CA GLN A 836 -14.30 31.45 -30.49
C GLN A 836 -14.92 32.12 -29.25
N ARG A 837 -14.24 33.15 -28.71
CA ARG A 837 -14.82 34.06 -27.69
C ARG A 837 -15.89 34.91 -28.39
N ARG A 838 -17.16 34.77 -28.01
CA ARG A 838 -18.28 35.45 -28.69
C ARG A 838 -18.70 36.72 -27.95
N ALA A 839 -18.69 36.66 -26.62
CA ALA A 839 -18.98 37.79 -25.76
C ALA A 839 -17.82 38.78 -25.71
N LEU A 840 -18.18 40.07 -25.64
CA LEU A 840 -17.23 41.17 -25.41
C LEU A 840 -16.67 41.09 -23.97
N PRO A 841 -15.48 41.64 -23.70
CA PRO A 841 -14.89 41.68 -22.35
C PRO A 841 -15.82 42.31 -21.30
N ASP A 842 -16.61 43.31 -21.68
CA ASP A 842 -17.54 44.04 -20.81
C ASP A 842 -18.99 43.51 -20.88
N ALA A 843 -19.17 42.27 -21.33
CA ALA A 843 -20.52 41.69 -21.46
C ALA A 843 -21.27 41.72 -20.10
N PRO A 844 -22.57 42.10 -20.11
CA PRO A 844 -23.36 42.15 -18.89
C PRO A 844 -23.55 40.74 -18.34
N LEU A 845 -23.29 40.55 -17.04
CA LEU A 845 -23.51 39.31 -16.32
C LEU A 845 -24.74 39.46 -15.40
N PRO A 846 -25.54 38.40 -15.19
CA PRO A 846 -26.69 38.41 -14.28
C PRO A 846 -26.29 38.39 -12.79
N PHE A 847 -24.99 38.35 -12.50
CA PHE A 847 -24.39 38.39 -11.17
C PHE A 847 -23.11 39.24 -11.19
N ASN A 848 -22.72 39.73 -10.02
CA ASN A 848 -21.49 40.53 -9.85
C ASN A 848 -20.44 39.82 -9.00
N ASP A 849 -20.85 38.87 -8.16
CA ASP A 849 -19.98 38.26 -7.15
C ASP A 849 -19.80 36.76 -7.38
N LEU A 850 -18.62 36.27 -7.00
CA LEU A 850 -18.25 34.86 -7.00
C LEU A 850 -17.88 34.40 -5.58
N MET A 851 -18.14 33.13 -5.28
CA MET A 851 -17.43 32.37 -4.25
C MET A 851 -16.26 31.64 -4.91
N VAL A 852 -15.10 31.55 -4.25
CA VAL A 852 -13.88 30.95 -4.84
C VAL A 852 -13.26 29.91 -3.91
N TRP A 853 -12.80 28.81 -4.52
CA TRP A 853 -11.99 27.76 -3.90
C TRP A 853 -10.63 27.67 -4.60
N PHE A 854 -9.57 27.43 -3.82
CA PHE A 854 -8.23 27.19 -4.38
C PHE A 854 -7.89 25.72 -4.59
N LYS A 855 -8.77 24.80 -4.18
CA LYS A 855 -8.55 23.37 -4.32
C LYS A 855 -9.86 22.59 -4.37
N VAL A 856 -9.85 21.48 -5.09
CA VAL A 856 -10.90 20.46 -5.10
C VAL A 856 -10.27 19.09 -4.91
N ARG A 857 -10.96 18.19 -4.22
CA ARG A 857 -10.54 16.79 -4.09
C ARG A 857 -11.31 15.93 -5.09
N VAL A 858 -10.59 15.04 -5.76
CA VAL A 858 -11.16 14.07 -6.71
C VAL A 858 -10.75 12.69 -6.24
N GLN A 859 -11.74 11.81 -6.08
CA GLN A 859 -11.54 10.40 -5.75
C GLN A 859 -12.13 9.58 -6.88
N GLN A 860 -11.34 8.68 -7.45
CA GLN A 860 -11.78 7.86 -8.57
C GLN A 860 -12.03 6.44 -8.09
N ALA A 861 -13.04 5.78 -8.66
CA ALA A 861 -13.19 4.34 -8.49
C ALA A 861 -12.00 3.62 -9.16
N SER A 862 -11.52 2.52 -8.58
CA SER A 862 -10.41 1.77 -9.19
C SER A 862 -10.80 1.19 -10.55
N TYR A 863 -9.86 1.24 -11.49
CA TYR A 863 -10.03 0.84 -12.90
C TYR A 863 -10.53 -0.60 -13.03
N HIS A 864 -9.92 -1.55 -12.30
CA HIS A 864 -10.26 -2.97 -12.37
C HIS A 864 -11.31 -3.41 -11.34
N SER A 865 -11.58 -2.60 -10.31
CA SER A 865 -12.44 -2.98 -9.20
C SER A 865 -13.14 -1.75 -8.64
N PRO A 866 -14.29 -1.34 -9.22
CA PRO A 866 -14.99 -0.12 -8.82
C PRO A 866 -15.44 -0.09 -7.35
N SER A 867 -15.50 -1.25 -6.68
CA SER A 867 -15.78 -1.38 -5.25
C SER A 867 -14.63 -0.94 -4.34
N ILE A 868 -13.42 -0.80 -4.87
CA ILE A 868 -12.25 -0.31 -4.15
C ILE A 868 -12.17 1.20 -4.36
N THR A 869 -12.07 1.94 -3.24
CA THR A 869 -11.97 3.40 -3.24
C THR A 869 -10.54 3.86 -2.85
N PRO A 870 -9.68 4.21 -3.82
CA PRO A 870 -8.38 4.83 -3.59
C PRO A 870 -8.46 6.14 -2.80
N PRO A 871 -7.34 6.63 -2.21
CA PRO A 871 -7.29 7.96 -1.61
C PRO A 871 -7.54 9.07 -2.63
N ALA A 872 -8.24 10.13 -2.21
CA ALA A 872 -8.49 11.28 -3.07
C ALA A 872 -7.21 12.08 -3.40
N LEU A 873 -7.10 12.52 -4.65
CA LEU A 873 -6.10 13.47 -5.13
C LEU A 873 -6.64 14.90 -5.05
N THR A 874 -5.74 15.88 -4.95
CA THR A 874 -6.12 17.31 -4.87
C THR A 874 -5.71 18.01 -6.15
N VAL A 875 -6.66 18.68 -6.81
CA VAL A 875 -6.42 19.62 -7.91
C VAL A 875 -6.33 21.02 -7.32
N ASN A 876 -5.18 21.68 -7.47
CA ASN A 876 -4.96 23.05 -7.00
C ASN A 876 -5.26 24.08 -8.10
N ALA A 877 -5.82 25.22 -7.66
CA ALA A 877 -6.12 26.40 -8.47
C ALA A 877 -5.83 27.68 -7.67
N HIS A 878 -4.59 27.81 -7.17
CA HIS A 878 -4.19 28.96 -6.35
C HIS A 878 -3.77 30.14 -7.24
N PRO A 879 -4.24 31.37 -6.95
CA PRO A 879 -3.82 32.57 -7.67
C PRO A 879 -2.35 32.93 -7.39
N PRO A 880 -1.77 33.85 -8.19
CA PRO A 880 -0.52 34.52 -7.87
C PRO A 880 -0.42 34.96 -6.40
N SER A 881 0.73 34.66 -5.79
CA SER A 881 1.05 35.02 -4.40
C SER A 881 2.56 35.26 -4.25
N ALA A 882 2.98 35.73 -3.07
CA ALA A 882 4.41 35.93 -2.77
C ALA A 882 5.25 34.65 -2.96
N THR A 883 4.68 33.48 -2.64
CA THR A 883 5.33 32.17 -2.82
C THR A 883 5.17 31.62 -4.23
N TRP A 884 4.02 31.87 -4.87
CA TRP A 884 3.66 31.34 -6.18
C TRP A 884 3.40 32.50 -7.13
N LYS A 885 4.46 33.14 -7.63
CA LYS A 885 4.36 34.37 -8.45
C LYS A 885 3.41 34.24 -9.64
N TYR A 886 3.33 33.04 -10.24
CA TYR A 886 2.51 32.75 -11.42
C TYR A 886 1.25 31.94 -11.08
N GLY A 887 0.92 31.79 -9.79
CA GLY A 887 -0.11 30.86 -9.32
C GLY A 887 0.38 29.41 -9.25
N ARG A 888 -0.48 28.53 -8.73
CA ARG A 888 -0.26 27.07 -8.68
C ARG A 888 -1.50 26.40 -9.23
N TYR A 889 -1.37 25.88 -10.45
CA TYR A 889 -2.45 25.29 -11.21
C TYR A 889 -2.08 23.86 -11.54
N ASP A 890 -2.97 22.92 -11.21
CA ASP A 890 -2.80 21.51 -11.57
C ASP A 890 -3.63 21.17 -12.81
N ALA A 891 -3.18 20.16 -13.54
CA ALA A 891 -3.92 19.63 -14.67
C ALA A 891 -4.98 18.61 -14.23
N ALA A 892 -5.99 18.45 -15.06
CA ALA A 892 -7.11 17.55 -14.85
C ALA A 892 -7.69 17.07 -16.18
N ILE A 893 -8.45 15.97 -16.13
CA ILE A 893 -9.21 15.44 -17.26
C ILE A 893 -10.66 15.88 -17.12
N PHE A 894 -11.20 16.47 -18.18
CA PHE A 894 -12.60 16.89 -18.27
C PHE A 894 -13.29 16.18 -19.43
N THR A 895 -14.52 15.71 -19.22
CA THR A 895 -15.36 15.22 -20.33
C THR A 895 -15.78 16.40 -21.19
N VAL A 896 -15.70 16.23 -22.51
CA VAL A 896 -16.19 17.21 -23.49
C VAL A 896 -17.12 16.56 -24.52
N ASP A 897 -17.27 15.23 -24.48
CA ASP A 897 -18.29 14.48 -25.21
C ASP A 897 -19.67 14.65 -24.56
N ASP A 898 -20.62 15.16 -25.35
CA ASP A 898 -22.03 15.31 -24.97
C ASP A 898 -22.88 14.08 -25.34
N THR A 899 -22.33 13.14 -26.12
CA THR A 899 -23.04 11.94 -26.57
C THR A 899 -23.09 10.84 -25.51
N GLY A 900 -22.22 10.91 -24.50
CA GLY A 900 -22.12 9.92 -23.42
C GLY A 900 -21.54 8.57 -23.86
N ARG A 901 -21.05 8.47 -25.10
CA ARG A 901 -20.45 7.25 -25.66
C ARG A 901 -19.08 7.00 -25.07
N GLU A 902 -18.30 8.06 -24.92
CA GLU A 902 -16.94 7.97 -24.40
C GLU A 902 -16.93 8.20 -22.88
N GLN A 903 -16.54 7.17 -22.13
CA GLN A 903 -16.59 7.19 -20.67
C GLN A 903 -15.19 7.06 -20.06
N TRP A 904 -14.85 7.99 -19.17
CA TRP A 904 -13.63 7.87 -18.37
C TRP A 904 -13.84 6.81 -17.27
N PRO A 905 -12.87 5.92 -16.99
CA PRO A 905 -11.52 5.85 -17.58
C PRO A 905 -11.38 4.95 -18.82
N THR A 906 -12.43 4.24 -19.25
CA THR A 906 -12.34 3.17 -20.26
C THR A 906 -12.10 3.68 -21.68
N SER A 907 -12.56 4.89 -22.04
CA SER A 907 -12.30 5.51 -23.34
C SER A 907 -10.93 6.16 -23.47
N GLY A 908 -10.12 6.15 -22.40
CA GLY A 908 -8.88 6.91 -22.31
C GLY A 908 -9.11 8.40 -22.56
N LEU A 909 -8.35 9.01 -23.47
CA LEU A 909 -8.52 10.42 -23.83
C LEU A 909 -9.59 10.68 -24.90
N LYS A 910 -10.22 9.63 -25.46
CA LYS A 910 -11.32 9.83 -26.42
C LYS A 910 -12.51 10.43 -25.68
N GLY A 911 -13.05 11.55 -26.18
CA GLY A 911 -14.15 12.28 -25.56
C GLY A 911 -13.77 13.16 -24.36
N HIS A 912 -12.48 13.24 -24.02
CA HIS A 912 -11.98 14.01 -22.88
C HIS A 912 -10.87 14.99 -23.31
N ASP A 913 -10.82 16.14 -22.67
CA ASP A 913 -9.74 17.13 -22.83
C ASP A 913 -8.86 17.16 -21.57
N VAL A 914 -7.56 17.39 -21.78
CA VAL A 914 -6.62 17.70 -20.70
C VAL A 914 -6.58 19.22 -20.51
N VAL A 915 -6.79 19.68 -19.29
CA VAL A 915 -6.86 21.11 -18.98
C VAL A 915 -6.11 21.45 -17.71
N GLU A 916 -5.58 22.66 -17.61
CA GLU A 916 -5.12 23.24 -16.34
C GLU A 916 -6.25 24.00 -15.67
N VAL A 917 -6.47 23.77 -14.38
CA VAL A 917 -7.56 24.42 -13.63
C VAL A 917 -7.03 25.69 -12.97
N HIS A 918 -7.50 26.86 -13.43
CA HIS A 918 -7.02 28.15 -12.97
C HIS A 918 -7.90 28.78 -11.89
N LEU A 919 -9.21 28.50 -11.91
CA LEU A 919 -10.17 29.05 -10.96
C LEU A 919 -11.26 28.02 -10.70
N ILE A 920 -11.65 27.85 -9.43
CA ILE A 920 -12.82 27.07 -9.03
C ILE A 920 -13.78 28.02 -8.32
N MET A 921 -15.02 28.10 -8.78
CA MET A 921 -15.93 29.15 -8.35
C MET A 921 -17.40 28.74 -8.35
N GLN A 922 -18.22 29.56 -7.69
CA GLN A 922 -19.67 29.52 -7.79
C GLN A 922 -20.19 30.94 -7.98
N PRO A 923 -20.97 31.22 -9.05
CA PRO A 923 -21.66 32.49 -9.20
C PRO A 923 -22.69 32.72 -8.09
N LEU A 924 -22.71 33.93 -7.53
CA LEU A 924 -23.66 34.30 -6.48
C LEU A 924 -24.80 35.16 -7.03
N PRO A 925 -26.06 34.84 -6.72
CA PRO A 925 -27.17 35.70 -7.10
C PRO A 925 -27.05 37.09 -6.45
N PRO A 926 -27.61 38.13 -7.09
CA PRO A 926 -27.75 39.45 -6.49
C PRO A 926 -28.45 39.38 -5.13
N ARG A 927 -28.03 40.21 -4.17
CA ARG A 927 -28.65 40.24 -2.83
C ARG A 927 -30.15 40.48 -2.93
N GLY A 928 -30.96 39.63 -2.30
CA GLY A 928 -32.42 39.79 -2.22
C GLY A 928 -33.25 39.15 -3.34
N LYS A 929 -32.65 38.40 -4.28
CA LYS A 929 -33.39 37.58 -5.26
C LYS A 929 -33.07 36.09 -5.05
N PRO A 930 -34.06 35.22 -4.72
CA PRO A 930 -33.79 33.79 -4.60
C PRO A 930 -33.34 33.22 -5.96
N GLY A 931 -32.27 32.41 -5.91
CA GLY A 931 -31.60 31.86 -7.09
C GLY A 931 -32.39 30.73 -7.72
N SER A 932 -33.26 31.04 -8.68
CA SER A 932 -33.92 30.06 -9.56
C SER A 932 -33.21 29.88 -10.91
N ALA A 933 -32.07 30.53 -11.12
CA ALA A 933 -31.38 30.49 -12.40
C ALA A 933 -30.49 29.24 -12.53
N PRO A 934 -30.54 28.50 -13.66
CA PRO A 934 -29.75 27.28 -13.88
C PRO A 934 -28.24 27.45 -13.67
N TRP A 935 -27.69 28.63 -13.94
CA TRP A 935 -26.26 28.91 -13.76
C TRP A 935 -25.82 29.03 -12.28
N ALA A 936 -26.75 29.21 -11.33
CA ALA A 936 -26.43 29.35 -9.90
C ALA A 936 -26.35 28.00 -9.17
N THR A 937 -26.74 26.91 -9.83
CA THR A 937 -26.84 25.56 -9.25
C THR A 937 -25.62 24.68 -9.54
N ARG A 938 -24.60 25.18 -10.25
CA ARG A 938 -23.38 24.43 -10.56
C ARG A 938 -22.14 25.15 -10.05
N PHE A 939 -21.15 24.36 -9.67
CA PHE A 939 -19.79 24.86 -9.49
C PHE A 939 -19.14 24.96 -10.87
N LEU A 940 -18.41 26.05 -11.10
CA LEU A 940 -17.76 26.34 -12.38
C LEU A 940 -16.25 26.34 -12.20
N THR A 941 -15.54 26.09 -13.28
CA THR A 941 -14.10 26.21 -13.37
C THR A 941 -13.71 27.06 -14.56
N TYR A 942 -12.72 27.94 -14.38
CA TYR A 942 -11.99 28.50 -15.52
C TYR A 942 -10.79 27.60 -15.77
N VAL A 943 -10.68 27.10 -17.00
CA VAL A 943 -9.63 26.15 -17.39
C VAL A 943 -8.86 26.66 -18.59
N GLN A 944 -7.59 26.27 -18.71
CA GLN A 944 -6.77 26.47 -19.90
C GLN A 944 -6.51 25.14 -20.59
N ARG A 945 -6.72 25.09 -21.91
CA ARG A 945 -6.64 23.84 -22.68
C ARG A 945 -5.19 23.43 -22.98
N LEU A 946 -4.92 22.13 -22.86
CA LEU A 946 -3.69 21.50 -23.31
C LEU A 946 -4.00 20.55 -24.48
N ASP A 947 -3.47 20.87 -25.66
CA ASP A 947 -3.69 20.07 -26.87
C ASP A 947 -2.73 18.88 -26.91
N VAL A 948 -3.27 17.69 -27.18
CA VAL A 948 -2.48 16.49 -27.49
C VAL A 948 -1.83 16.69 -28.86
N MET A 949 -0.51 16.70 -28.90
CA MET A 949 0.25 16.86 -30.13
C MET A 949 0.32 15.53 -30.90
N PRO A 950 -0.06 15.50 -32.19
CA PRO A 950 0.22 14.35 -33.05
C PRO A 950 1.73 14.11 -33.14
N GLN A 951 2.12 12.84 -33.05
CA GLN A 951 3.50 12.39 -33.19
C GLN A 951 3.76 11.87 -34.61
N ARG A 952 5.01 11.48 -34.88
CA ARG A 952 5.41 10.93 -36.19
C ARG A 952 4.52 9.74 -36.57
N HIS A 953 4.18 9.64 -37.85
CA HIS A 953 3.30 8.59 -38.41
C HIS A 953 1.87 8.57 -37.86
N GLY A 954 1.38 9.69 -37.30
CA GLY A 954 -0.01 9.80 -36.83
C GLY A 954 -0.28 9.16 -35.47
N SER A 955 0.75 8.63 -34.78
CA SER A 955 0.63 8.18 -33.39
C SER A 955 0.31 9.37 -32.46
N LEU A 956 -0.48 9.15 -31.41
CA LEU A 956 -0.70 10.14 -30.35
C LEU A 956 0.34 10.03 -29.22
N LEU A 957 1.11 8.93 -29.18
CA LEU A 957 2.12 8.64 -28.17
C LEU A 957 3.53 8.88 -28.71
N GLU A 958 4.37 9.53 -27.90
CA GLU A 958 5.78 9.73 -28.24
C GLU A 958 6.52 8.39 -28.18
N CYS A 959 7.23 8.05 -29.25
CA CYS A 959 7.75 6.70 -29.50
C CYS A 959 8.75 6.17 -28.45
N THR A 960 9.41 7.04 -27.69
CA THR A 960 10.47 6.67 -26.74
C THR A 960 9.89 6.46 -25.35
N THR A 961 9.06 7.39 -24.91
CA THR A 961 8.46 7.45 -23.58
C THR A 961 7.08 6.80 -23.51
N GLN A 962 6.44 6.60 -24.67
CA GLN A 962 5.05 6.12 -24.79
C GLN A 962 4.08 6.95 -23.94
N MET A 963 4.31 8.27 -23.87
CA MET A 963 3.44 9.24 -23.20
C MET A 963 2.87 10.23 -24.24
N HIS A 964 1.67 10.75 -23.95
CA HIS A 964 1.10 11.85 -24.72
C HIS A 964 1.93 13.13 -24.51
N VAL A 965 2.26 13.82 -25.60
CA VAL A 965 2.88 15.14 -25.54
C VAL A 965 1.79 16.18 -25.64
N LEU A 966 1.73 17.07 -24.65
CA LEU A 966 0.77 18.15 -24.57
C LEU A 966 1.44 19.47 -24.93
N LYS A 967 0.67 20.39 -25.52
CA LYS A 967 1.08 21.78 -25.77
C LYS A 967 0.00 22.72 -25.27
N ARG A 968 0.37 23.86 -24.67
CA ARG A 968 -0.60 24.91 -24.35
C ARG A 968 -1.32 25.36 -25.62
N ALA A 969 -2.65 25.26 -25.60
CA ALA A 969 -3.47 25.82 -26.66
C ALA A 969 -3.40 27.35 -26.57
N MET A 970 -3.19 28.00 -27.71
CA MET A 970 -3.04 29.46 -27.79
C MET A 970 -4.07 30.03 -28.76
N ARG A 971 -4.65 31.19 -28.41
CA ARG A 971 -5.47 31.98 -29.33
C ARG A 971 -4.58 32.61 -30.41
N SER A 972 -5.17 33.04 -31.53
CA SER A 972 -4.48 33.75 -32.61
C SER A 972 -3.73 35.00 -32.14
N ALA A 973 -4.21 35.65 -31.07
CA ALA A 973 -3.58 36.79 -30.43
C ALA A 973 -2.41 36.44 -29.51
N GLY A 974 -2.01 35.17 -29.40
CA GLY A 974 -0.89 34.73 -28.57
C GLY A 974 -1.18 34.60 -27.07
N THR A 975 -2.46 34.65 -26.66
CA THR A 975 -2.87 34.40 -25.27
C THR A 975 -3.28 32.94 -25.07
N PRO A 976 -3.13 32.36 -23.86
CA PRO A 976 -3.60 31.01 -23.58
C PRO A 976 -5.09 30.84 -23.87
N PHE A 977 -5.44 29.69 -24.43
CA PHE A 977 -6.83 29.35 -24.72
C PHE A 977 -7.54 28.90 -23.44
N GLY A 978 -8.33 29.80 -22.85
CA GLY A 978 -9.14 29.52 -21.66
C GLY A 978 -10.64 29.70 -21.86
N ASP A 979 -11.42 28.90 -21.14
CA ASP A 979 -12.89 28.94 -21.14
C ASP A 979 -13.46 28.39 -19.82
N ILE A 980 -14.78 28.54 -19.64
CA ILE A 980 -15.50 28.00 -18.49
C ILE A 980 -16.01 26.60 -18.77
N LEU A 981 -15.67 25.65 -17.88
CA LEU A 981 -16.28 24.33 -17.81
C LEU A 981 -16.94 24.13 -16.43
N PRO A 982 -18.15 23.57 -16.37
CA PRO A 982 -18.73 23.05 -15.14
C PRO A 982 -17.79 22.08 -14.41
N LEU A 983 -17.71 22.18 -13.08
CA LEU A 983 -16.88 21.31 -12.26
C LEU A 983 -17.32 19.84 -12.32
N ASP A 984 -18.61 19.58 -12.57
CA ASP A 984 -19.14 18.23 -12.76
C ASP A 984 -18.68 17.57 -14.08
N GLN A 985 -17.95 18.27 -14.96
CA GLN A 985 -17.26 17.65 -16.08
C GLN A 985 -15.88 17.07 -15.70
N LEU A 986 -15.36 17.36 -14.51
CA LEU A 986 -14.12 16.81 -13.99
C LEU A 986 -14.21 15.27 -13.85
N ARG A 987 -13.22 14.55 -14.37
CA ARG A 987 -13.14 13.08 -14.32
C ARG A 987 -11.90 12.56 -13.59
N SER A 988 -10.78 13.28 -13.69
CA SER A 988 -9.50 12.83 -13.10
C SER A 988 -8.59 13.99 -12.74
N PHE A 989 -7.76 13.81 -11.72
CA PHE A 989 -6.50 14.54 -11.64
C PHE A 989 -5.58 14.08 -12.79
N ALA A 990 -4.80 14.99 -13.36
CA ALA A 990 -3.78 14.67 -14.36
C ALA A 990 -2.46 15.33 -13.96
N GLN A 991 -1.36 14.58 -14.05
CA GLN A 991 -0.04 15.17 -13.86
C GLN A 991 0.59 15.49 -15.21
N ILE A 992 1.04 16.73 -15.36
CA ILE A 992 1.89 17.16 -16.47
C ILE A 992 3.32 17.37 -15.98
N ILE A 993 4.29 16.97 -16.80
CA ILE A 993 5.73 17.16 -16.52
C ILE A 993 6.32 17.99 -17.66
N PRO A 994 7.00 19.13 -17.39
CA PRO A 994 7.66 19.92 -18.42
C PRO A 994 8.60 19.08 -19.28
N ARG A 995 8.56 19.27 -20.60
CA ARG A 995 9.54 18.67 -21.51
C ARG A 995 10.82 19.52 -21.50
N PHE A 996 11.81 19.08 -20.73
CA PHE A 996 13.04 19.84 -20.50
C PHE A 996 14.01 19.89 -21.69
N GLY A 997 13.84 19.02 -22.70
CA GLY A 997 14.80 18.89 -23.80
C GLY A 997 16.12 18.23 -23.32
N ARG A 998 17.22 18.46 -24.06
CA ARG A 998 18.52 17.84 -23.74
C ARG A 998 19.13 18.36 -22.43
N VAL A 999 18.96 19.65 -22.14
CA VAL A 999 19.42 20.31 -20.92
C VAL A 999 18.30 21.21 -20.43
N ALA A 1000 17.91 21.07 -19.17
CA ALA A 1000 16.88 21.89 -18.57
C ALA A 1000 17.35 23.34 -18.42
N ASP A 1001 16.45 24.31 -18.64
CA ASP A 1001 16.75 25.72 -18.47
C ASP A 1001 17.05 26.01 -16.98
N SER A 1002 18.27 26.46 -16.69
CA SER A 1002 18.75 26.79 -15.33
C SER A 1002 17.91 27.82 -14.57
N ARG A 1003 17.05 28.59 -15.26
CA ARG A 1003 16.13 29.57 -14.65
C ARG A 1003 14.86 28.95 -14.10
N LEU A 1004 14.62 27.67 -14.39
CA LEU A 1004 13.46 26.94 -13.91
C LEU A 1004 13.58 26.68 -12.40
N THR A 1005 12.44 26.74 -11.73
CA THR A 1005 12.24 26.48 -10.31
C THR A 1005 10.95 25.70 -10.15
N ALA A 1006 10.75 25.06 -8.99
CA ALA A 1006 9.50 24.38 -8.66
C ALA A 1006 8.26 25.28 -8.79
N GLN A 1007 8.43 26.61 -8.72
CA GLN A 1007 7.36 27.61 -8.75
C GLN A 1007 7.06 28.18 -10.13
N ASN A 1008 7.94 27.99 -11.12
CA ASN A 1008 7.80 28.62 -12.44
C ASN A 1008 7.90 27.62 -13.61
N SER A 1009 8.29 26.37 -13.36
CA SER A 1009 8.57 25.39 -14.41
C SER A 1009 7.35 25.09 -15.27
N ALA A 1010 6.19 24.90 -14.64
CA ALA A 1010 4.92 24.68 -15.35
C ALA A 1010 4.50 25.92 -16.18
N HIS A 1011 4.78 27.13 -15.69
CA HIS A 1011 4.42 28.37 -16.36
C HIS A 1011 5.24 28.62 -17.64
N PHE A 1012 6.56 28.44 -17.57
CA PHE A 1012 7.46 28.73 -18.69
C PHE A 1012 7.57 27.60 -19.71
N ALA A 1013 7.19 26.39 -19.35
CA ALA A 1013 7.16 25.27 -20.28
C ALA A 1013 6.03 25.44 -21.31
N GLN A 1014 6.37 25.17 -22.58
CA GLN A 1014 5.43 25.21 -23.70
C GLN A 1014 4.83 23.83 -24.02
N THR A 1015 5.60 22.77 -23.73
CA THR A 1015 5.23 21.39 -23.97
C THR A 1015 5.46 20.54 -22.73
N PHE A 1016 4.62 19.52 -22.58
CA PHE A 1016 4.59 18.66 -21.40
C PHE A 1016 4.41 17.20 -21.80
N PHE A 1017 4.88 16.29 -20.96
CA PHE A 1017 4.44 14.91 -20.97
C PHE A 1017 3.22 14.76 -20.05
N LEU A 1018 2.17 14.11 -20.52
CA LEU A 1018 1.09 13.61 -19.66
C LEU A 1018 1.59 12.36 -18.95
N ASN A 1019 1.83 12.47 -17.64
CA ASN A 1019 2.46 11.40 -16.90
C ASN A 1019 1.50 10.24 -16.62
N LYS A 1020 1.64 9.15 -17.40
CA LYS A 1020 0.88 7.92 -17.19
C LYS A 1020 1.25 7.17 -15.90
N TYR A 1021 2.39 7.46 -15.28
CA TYR A 1021 2.87 6.76 -14.09
C TYR A 1021 2.43 7.43 -12.77
N ILE A 1022 1.55 8.43 -12.80
CA ILE A 1022 1.11 9.13 -11.57
C ILE A 1022 0.43 8.19 -10.58
N ASP A 1023 -0.33 7.20 -11.04
CA ASP A 1023 -0.87 6.09 -10.26
C ASP A 1023 -1.26 4.93 -11.20
N LYS A 1024 -1.75 3.81 -10.63
CA LYS A 1024 -2.04 2.61 -11.40
C LYS A 1024 -3.29 2.76 -12.25
N ASP A 1025 -4.35 3.36 -11.71
CA ASP A 1025 -5.62 3.51 -12.42
C ASP A 1025 -5.46 4.45 -13.62
N PHE A 1026 -4.72 5.54 -13.44
CA PHE A 1026 -4.36 6.45 -14.53
C PHE A 1026 -3.48 5.79 -15.59
N TYR A 1027 -2.52 4.94 -15.18
CA TYR A 1027 -1.70 4.17 -16.12
C TYR A 1027 -2.57 3.33 -17.06
N TYR A 1028 -3.52 2.55 -16.54
CA TYR A 1028 -4.41 1.74 -17.38
C TYR A 1028 -5.34 2.59 -18.24
N ALA A 1029 -5.85 3.71 -17.71
CA ALA A 1029 -6.74 4.60 -18.44
C ALA A 1029 -6.12 5.13 -19.74
N ILE A 1030 -4.82 5.47 -19.74
CA ILE A 1030 -4.19 6.14 -20.89
C ILE A 1030 -3.07 5.34 -21.58
N SER A 1031 -2.88 4.07 -21.21
CA SER A 1031 -1.92 3.16 -21.86
C SER A 1031 -2.58 2.05 -22.68
N ASN A 1032 -3.91 2.05 -22.76
CA ASN A 1032 -4.67 1.07 -23.55
C ASN A 1032 -4.86 1.49 -25.00
#